data_AF-A0A518HSP8-F1
#
_entry.id   AF-A0A518HSP8-F1
#
_cell.length_a   1.000
_cell.length_b   1.000
_cell.length_c   1.000
_cell.angle_alpha   90.00
_cell.angle_beta   90.00
_cell.angle_gamma   90.00
#
_symmetry.space_group_name_H-M   'P 1'
#
loop_
_entity.id
_entity.type
_entity.pdbx_description
1 polymer ?
#
loop_
_entity_poly.entity_id
_entity_poly.type
_entity_poly.pdbx_seq_one_letter_code
_entity_poly.pdbx_strand_id
1 'polypeptide(L)'
;MSRTRTIGHSLAFICTALVLTVVAVNAQDARRQRTRFAPIHEALNLSDEQTPKFLSIQKAMTTKWAELQKMEPEQRKAEQERFYKARFEELEELLTPQQMTQYREIRRRRFNSPNGRPQARPNASETNRKPFALADYSGSDVAGIESVLDESLVESQPWRQQANERIDRHRKATLEIRVVDDEGNPLAGVPVHVKQQRHLFRFGGVVSGRSMHASAGDQNARPITAVTPEQYKQMFLRLGFNAAGFGMYLKYKRRSMAEPHLPKLFEWFQEHNIPVRGHCLIWPGGDYGSFMPPGLSKLVYVDDPNANWSSTAKGVPRDKLTEAEQQNVRDLCKRMIEESAGQWPVFEWDVINETRNNHIVQDLVGHDVIADWFKIAKQATVDRNALLYLNENKVISDPADGDVTDKMRQFESEVRLLLENDAPISALGFQCRFANQTPPETIYKRLQYFEKFNLPIAATEFEMKDTIGDELEKAAMTERVMTVLFSHRLVNGIYAWTTLPRGSGGTASRAILESDGRLRLRGKVWMHLMKKRWWTDETLTTDANGKVSLRGFKGDYTILVGGNVVDLKLDEDQQTEVTRSAPAEQSAIGLTEIEGRTWLITPEGKPFFAHGITHATNRSLSADYGALSKACQDLGFNAYGYGCPGPLKSNLPYVEGRNYVPISTYRGKGGSFRFIDIFDPRQQQRLATQVKQTCLQNRDNPNLIGYYWTDLGAWPLKNSVGKNWVDFIRELPADAPGRKAYAEFLDSWQGDDAKARDLGFLRVIAREYFRVMGEANQEHDPDHLIFGDRFAFNTIVPEVLEELVPWVDAIAIQPPFQPGFPKAKYQEIHELTGKPILICDFAIRFKDGDKSIRGWQLQEDAAAAGVHYAKYIHAALQTPYIIGAFWCNPVDSTGAFNRSGGLKQGFFGDGLTPRPGLSEAVAELNRHITQVTPDRADAPEVK
;
A
#
# COMPACT_ATOMS: atom_id res chain seq x y z
N MET A 1 -86.60 15.44 -29.45
CA MET A 1 -87.02 16.50 -28.51
C MET A 1 -87.37 15.82 -27.19
N SER A 2 -86.99 16.22 -25.99
CA SER A 2 -86.05 17.19 -25.44
C SER A 2 -86.00 16.83 -23.94
N ARG A 3 -84.78 16.72 -23.39
CA ARG A 3 -84.43 16.74 -21.95
C ARG A 3 -85.21 15.83 -20.98
N THR A 4 -84.61 14.69 -20.63
CA THR A 4 -84.38 14.17 -19.25
C THR A 4 -83.96 12.70 -19.29
N ARG A 5 -82.70 12.39 -18.92
CA ARG A 5 -82.19 11.13 -18.32
C ARG A 5 -80.68 10.98 -18.58
N THR A 6 -79.87 11.58 -17.69
CA THR A 6 -78.45 11.25 -17.57
C THR A 6 -78.04 11.23 -16.10
N ILE A 7 -78.71 10.42 -15.28
CA ILE A 7 -78.23 9.99 -13.96
C ILE A 7 -78.72 8.56 -13.80
N GLY A 8 -77.85 7.58 -14.02
CA GLY A 8 -78.24 6.16 -14.00
C GLY A 8 -77.12 5.16 -14.32
N HIS A 9 -75.94 5.61 -14.75
CA HIS A 9 -74.78 4.72 -14.95
C HIS A 9 -73.53 5.15 -14.15
N SER A 10 -73.65 6.10 -13.23
CA SER A 10 -72.52 6.63 -12.44
C SER A 10 -72.51 6.22 -10.96
N LEU A 11 -73.46 5.41 -10.47
CA LEU A 11 -73.44 4.90 -9.09
C LEU A 11 -72.94 3.45 -8.97
N ALA A 12 -73.02 2.63 -10.02
CA ALA A 12 -72.59 1.24 -9.97
C ALA A 12 -71.05 1.05 -10.09
N PHE A 13 -70.34 1.98 -10.73
CA PHE A 13 -68.88 1.93 -10.83
C PHE A 13 -68.14 2.56 -9.63
N ILE A 14 -68.82 3.41 -8.86
CA ILE A 14 -68.23 4.09 -7.69
C ILE A 14 -68.30 3.20 -6.43
N CYS A 15 -69.29 2.32 -6.31
CA CYS A 15 -69.40 1.40 -5.16
C CYS A 15 -68.47 0.18 -5.23
N THR A 16 -68.07 -0.29 -6.42
CA THR A 16 -67.10 -1.41 -6.53
C THR A 16 -65.65 -0.94 -6.37
N ALA A 17 -65.35 0.32 -6.72
CA ALA A 17 -64.01 0.91 -6.53
C ALA A 17 -63.73 1.30 -5.06
N LEU A 18 -64.73 1.71 -4.28
CA LEU A 18 -64.51 2.04 -2.86
C LEU A 18 -64.33 0.79 -1.96
N VAL A 19 -64.95 -0.34 -2.29
CA VAL A 19 -64.84 -1.57 -1.47
C VAL A 19 -63.51 -2.30 -1.69
N LEU A 20 -62.91 -2.23 -2.89
CA LEU A 20 -61.57 -2.79 -3.13
C LEU A 20 -60.44 -1.91 -2.57
N THR A 21 -60.67 -0.61 -2.39
CA THR A 21 -59.64 0.29 -1.84
C THR A 21 -59.61 0.25 -0.30
N VAL A 22 -60.74 0.03 0.38
CA VAL A 22 -60.77 -0.08 1.86
C VAL A 22 -60.29 -1.45 2.37
N VAL A 23 -60.43 -2.52 1.59
CA VAL A 23 -59.87 -3.85 1.95
C VAL A 23 -58.35 -3.93 1.67
N ALA A 24 -57.84 -3.21 0.66
CA ALA A 24 -56.40 -3.19 0.36
C ALA A 24 -55.59 -2.29 1.32
N VAL A 25 -56.16 -1.15 1.76
CA VAL A 25 -55.49 -0.23 2.69
C VAL A 25 -55.43 -0.81 4.11
N ASN A 26 -56.49 -1.48 4.59
CA ASN A 26 -56.46 -2.14 5.90
C ASN A 26 -55.59 -3.42 5.94
N ALA A 27 -55.39 -4.11 4.80
CA ALA A 27 -54.46 -5.24 4.73
C ALA A 27 -52.97 -4.81 4.64
N GLN A 28 -52.69 -3.63 4.06
CA GLN A 28 -51.33 -3.06 4.02
C GLN A 28 -50.92 -2.41 5.34
N ASP A 29 -51.82 -1.77 6.08
CA ASP A 29 -51.50 -1.21 7.41
C ASP A 29 -51.47 -2.27 8.52
N ALA A 30 -52.30 -3.31 8.45
CA ALA A 30 -52.18 -4.46 9.36
C ALA A 30 -50.91 -5.30 9.10
N ARG A 31 -50.37 -5.30 7.87
CA ARG A 31 -49.06 -5.89 7.55
C ARG A 31 -47.86 -4.99 7.88
N ARG A 32 -48.05 -3.67 7.97
CA ARG A 32 -46.97 -2.71 8.31
C ARG A 32 -46.72 -2.55 9.82
N GLN A 33 -47.65 -2.96 10.68
CA GLN A 33 -47.46 -2.90 12.14
C GLN A 33 -47.28 -4.26 12.85
N ARG A 34 -47.19 -5.39 12.11
CA ARG A 34 -46.83 -6.68 12.71
C ARG A 34 -45.51 -7.25 12.14
N THR A 35 -44.46 -7.04 12.93
CA THR A 35 -43.37 -7.99 13.26
C THR A 35 -42.10 -8.07 12.42
N ARG A 36 -40.97 -7.70 13.07
CA ARG A 36 -39.86 -8.66 13.22
C ARG A 36 -40.34 -9.73 14.23
N PHE A 37 -40.67 -10.93 13.73
CA PHE A 37 -41.15 -12.14 14.45
C PHE A 37 -42.62 -12.17 14.97
N ALA A 38 -43.48 -13.03 14.37
CA ALA A 38 -44.87 -13.31 14.79
C ALA A 38 -45.02 -13.61 16.31
N PRO A 39 -46.09 -13.23 17.03
CA PRO A 39 -46.28 -13.54 18.46
C PRO A 39 -46.00 -15.02 18.81
N ILE A 40 -45.33 -15.28 19.95
CA ILE A 40 -44.83 -16.65 20.28
C ILE A 40 -45.98 -17.68 20.34
N HIS A 41 -47.15 -17.31 20.85
CA HIS A 41 -48.29 -18.22 20.93
C HIS A 41 -48.82 -18.63 19.55
N GLU A 42 -48.83 -17.71 18.57
CA GLU A 42 -49.18 -18.00 17.17
C GLU A 42 -48.14 -18.94 16.53
N ALA A 43 -46.86 -18.77 16.86
CA ALA A 43 -45.78 -19.61 16.34
C ALA A 43 -45.75 -21.03 16.94
N LEU A 44 -46.44 -21.26 18.07
CA LEU A 44 -46.49 -22.55 18.75
C LEU A 44 -47.73 -23.39 18.39
N ASN A 45 -48.63 -22.87 17.55
CA ASN A 45 -49.93 -23.49 17.24
C ASN A 45 -50.64 -23.97 18.51
N LEU A 46 -50.78 -23.09 19.51
CA LEU A 46 -51.47 -23.43 20.76
C LEU A 46 -52.97 -23.63 20.49
N SER A 47 -53.59 -24.58 21.21
CA SER A 47 -55.05 -24.74 21.18
C SER A 47 -55.77 -23.55 21.81
N ASP A 48 -57.08 -23.43 21.54
CA ASP A 48 -57.93 -22.39 22.13
C ASP A 48 -57.96 -22.46 23.66
N GLU A 49 -57.75 -23.64 24.25
CA GLU A 49 -57.66 -23.81 25.70
C GLU A 49 -56.28 -23.44 26.27
N GLN A 50 -55.19 -23.73 25.53
CA GLN A 50 -53.82 -23.41 25.95
C GLN A 50 -53.49 -21.92 25.83
N THR A 51 -54.03 -21.24 24.82
CA THR A 51 -53.71 -19.85 24.49
C THR A 51 -53.93 -18.87 25.66
N PRO A 52 -55.10 -18.82 26.33
CA PRO A 52 -55.32 -17.90 27.44
C PRO A 52 -54.44 -18.22 28.66
N LYS A 53 -54.20 -19.50 28.96
CA LYS A 53 -53.30 -19.95 30.03
C LYS A 53 -51.85 -19.53 29.74
N PHE A 54 -51.38 -19.72 28.51
CA PHE A 54 -50.04 -19.33 28.09
C PHE A 54 -49.84 -17.81 28.18
N LEU A 55 -50.81 -17.02 27.71
CA LEU A 55 -50.75 -15.57 27.79
C LEU A 55 -50.73 -15.06 29.24
N SER A 56 -51.47 -15.72 30.14
CA SER A 56 -51.43 -15.43 31.59
C SER A 56 -50.03 -15.64 32.17
N ILE A 57 -49.40 -16.80 31.89
CA ILE A 57 -48.04 -17.13 32.32
C ILE A 57 -46.99 -16.15 31.76
N GLN A 58 -47.20 -15.64 30.54
CA GLN A 58 -46.32 -14.61 29.97
C GLN A 58 -46.50 -13.25 30.67
N LYS A 59 -47.74 -12.87 31.03
CA LYS A 59 -48.06 -11.59 31.66
C LYS A 59 -47.58 -11.50 33.11
N ALA A 60 -47.54 -12.62 33.83
CA ALA A 60 -47.07 -12.70 35.21
C ALA A 60 -45.64 -12.13 35.41
N MET A 61 -44.76 -12.23 34.40
CA MET A 61 -43.40 -11.68 34.46
C MET A 61 -43.40 -10.14 34.51
N THR A 62 -44.30 -9.48 33.79
CA THR A 62 -44.39 -8.01 33.75
C THR A 62 -44.77 -7.47 35.13
N THR A 63 -45.68 -8.16 35.82
CA THR A 63 -46.08 -7.80 37.19
C THR A 63 -44.96 -8.08 38.20
N LYS A 64 -44.28 -9.24 38.11
CA LYS A 64 -43.18 -9.60 39.01
C LYS A 64 -41.95 -8.68 38.88
N TRP A 65 -41.71 -8.10 37.71
CA TRP A 65 -40.57 -7.19 37.47
C TRP A 65 -40.60 -5.95 38.37
N ALA A 66 -41.79 -5.40 38.64
CA ALA A 66 -41.95 -4.22 39.49
C ALA A 66 -41.64 -4.50 40.97
N GLU A 67 -41.87 -5.74 41.43
CA GLU A 67 -41.49 -6.19 42.78
C GLU A 67 -39.98 -6.40 42.88
N LEU A 68 -39.38 -7.07 41.88
CA LEU A 68 -37.94 -7.38 41.85
C LEU A 68 -37.06 -6.11 41.86
N GLN A 69 -37.51 -5.00 41.26
CA GLN A 69 -36.76 -3.73 41.25
C GLN A 69 -36.59 -3.09 42.62
N LYS A 70 -37.47 -3.42 43.57
CA LYS A 70 -37.45 -2.87 44.93
C LYS A 70 -36.55 -3.68 45.88
N MET A 71 -35.99 -4.80 45.43
CA MET A 71 -35.14 -5.69 46.22
C MET A 71 -33.66 -5.43 46.01
N GLU A 72 -32.84 -5.72 47.03
CA GLU A 72 -31.38 -5.68 46.96
C GLU A 72 -30.81 -6.68 45.94
N PRO A 73 -29.65 -6.42 45.31
CA PRO A 73 -29.17 -7.16 44.14
C PRO A 73 -29.07 -8.69 44.32
N GLU A 74 -28.59 -9.17 45.46
CA GLU A 74 -28.45 -10.62 45.70
C GLU A 74 -29.80 -11.31 45.95
N GLN A 75 -30.69 -10.65 46.69
CA GLN A 75 -32.06 -11.14 46.93
C GLN A 75 -32.88 -11.14 45.64
N ARG A 76 -32.72 -10.10 44.82
CA ARG A 76 -33.35 -10.00 43.49
C ARG A 76 -32.94 -11.16 42.59
N LYS A 77 -31.67 -11.54 42.58
CA LYS A 77 -31.17 -12.64 41.75
C LYS A 77 -31.77 -13.99 42.18
N ALA A 78 -31.77 -14.27 43.49
CA ALA A 78 -32.34 -15.52 44.02
C ALA A 78 -33.85 -15.63 43.77
N GLU A 79 -34.61 -14.54 43.98
CA GLU A 79 -36.05 -14.50 43.75
C GLU A 79 -36.40 -14.59 42.26
N GLN A 80 -35.58 -13.97 41.40
CA GLN A 80 -35.72 -14.06 39.95
C GLN A 80 -35.50 -15.50 39.44
N GLU A 81 -34.49 -16.20 39.95
CA GLU A 81 -34.22 -17.59 39.59
C GLU A 81 -35.36 -18.52 40.04
N ARG A 82 -35.88 -18.35 41.26
CA ARG A 82 -37.05 -19.10 41.75
C ARG A 82 -38.28 -18.87 40.88
N PHE A 83 -38.57 -17.61 40.54
CA PHE A 83 -39.71 -17.26 39.71
C PHE A 83 -39.61 -17.83 38.30
N TYR A 84 -38.42 -17.76 37.67
CA TYR A 84 -38.23 -18.36 36.35
C TYR A 84 -38.36 -19.88 36.37
N LYS A 85 -37.90 -20.53 37.44
CA LYS A 85 -38.04 -21.98 37.58
C LYS A 85 -39.51 -22.40 37.65
N ALA A 86 -40.28 -21.81 38.56
CA ALA A 86 -41.72 -22.11 38.71
C ALA A 86 -42.49 -21.83 37.40
N ARG A 87 -42.18 -20.71 36.75
CA ARG A 87 -42.79 -20.35 35.46
C ARG A 87 -42.46 -21.36 34.35
N PHE A 88 -41.26 -21.95 34.35
CA PHE A 88 -40.90 -22.96 33.37
C PHE A 88 -41.61 -24.29 33.63
N GLU A 89 -41.79 -24.65 34.90
CA GLU A 89 -42.57 -25.83 35.30
C GLU A 89 -44.04 -25.68 34.83
N GLU A 90 -44.67 -24.53 35.04
CA GLU A 90 -46.04 -24.26 34.54
C GLU A 90 -46.13 -24.32 33.00
N LEU A 91 -45.08 -23.91 32.28
CA LEU A 91 -45.05 -24.01 30.82
C LEU A 91 -44.85 -25.45 30.34
N GLU A 92 -44.12 -26.27 31.09
CA GLU A 92 -43.90 -27.70 30.78
C GLU A 92 -45.15 -28.53 31.04
N GLU A 93 -45.99 -28.13 32.01
CA GLU A 93 -47.31 -28.72 32.21
C GLU A 93 -48.33 -28.28 31.16
N LEU A 94 -48.24 -27.03 30.69
CA LEU A 94 -49.19 -26.47 29.72
C LEU A 94 -48.90 -26.88 28.26
N LEU A 95 -47.63 -27.02 27.88
CA LEU A 95 -47.19 -27.24 26.51
C LEU A 95 -46.83 -28.71 26.26
N THR A 96 -47.13 -29.21 25.06
CA THR A 96 -46.61 -30.53 24.65
C THR A 96 -45.08 -30.50 24.53
N PRO A 97 -44.36 -31.63 24.61
CA PRO A 97 -42.90 -31.67 24.48
C PRO A 97 -42.37 -31.03 23.18
N GLN A 98 -43.11 -31.17 22.08
CA GLN A 98 -42.76 -30.59 20.79
C GLN A 98 -42.95 -29.07 20.79
N GLN A 99 -44.07 -28.56 21.34
CA GLN A 99 -44.30 -27.13 21.54
C GLN A 99 -43.29 -26.53 22.51
N MET A 100 -42.91 -27.25 23.58
CA MET A 100 -41.91 -26.77 24.53
C MET A 100 -40.51 -26.70 23.91
N THR A 101 -40.16 -27.66 23.05
CA THR A 101 -38.92 -27.62 22.26
C THR A 101 -38.91 -26.43 21.30
N GLN A 102 -40.02 -26.19 20.61
CA GLN A 102 -40.19 -25.05 19.72
C GLN A 102 -40.18 -23.72 20.49
N TYR A 103 -40.78 -23.66 21.68
CA TYR A 103 -40.77 -22.49 22.55
C TYR A 103 -39.35 -22.18 23.03
N ARG A 104 -38.60 -23.20 23.47
CA ARG A 104 -37.18 -23.07 23.83
C ARG A 104 -36.36 -22.59 22.65
N GLU A 105 -36.64 -23.04 21.43
CA GLU A 105 -35.93 -22.60 20.23
C GLU A 105 -36.29 -21.17 19.82
N ILE A 106 -37.57 -20.79 19.87
CA ILE A 106 -38.02 -19.40 19.64
C ILE A 106 -37.40 -18.48 20.69
N ARG A 107 -37.39 -18.89 21.97
CA ARG A 107 -36.76 -18.15 23.06
C ARG A 107 -35.25 -18.06 22.86
N ARG A 108 -34.58 -19.13 22.42
CA ARG A 108 -33.15 -19.12 22.04
C ARG A 108 -32.89 -18.11 20.93
N ARG A 109 -33.70 -18.09 19.88
CA ARG A 109 -33.56 -17.14 18.75
C ARG A 109 -33.86 -15.69 19.14
N ARG A 110 -34.84 -15.45 20.02
CA ARG A 110 -35.24 -14.11 20.48
C ARG A 110 -34.33 -13.52 21.55
N PHE A 111 -33.90 -14.35 22.50
CA PHE A 111 -33.16 -13.91 23.68
C PHE A 111 -31.64 -14.22 23.62
N ASN A 112 -31.14 -14.94 22.59
CA ASN A 112 -29.72 -14.89 22.21
C ASN A 112 -29.38 -13.76 21.22
N SER A 113 -30.25 -12.75 21.10
CA SER A 113 -29.85 -11.40 20.67
C SER A 113 -29.56 -10.56 21.91
N PRO A 114 -28.29 -10.30 22.26
CA PRO A 114 -27.90 -9.82 23.58
C PRO A 114 -27.97 -8.30 23.68
N ASN A 115 -28.52 -7.78 24.78
CA ASN A 115 -27.95 -6.65 25.50
C ASN A 115 -28.47 -6.61 26.94
N GLY A 116 -27.60 -7.02 27.86
CA GLY A 116 -27.77 -6.84 29.30
C GLY A 116 -26.43 -7.10 30.01
N ARG A 117 -25.40 -6.33 29.60
CA ARG A 117 -23.95 -6.49 29.84
C ARG A 117 -23.24 -7.49 28.89
N PRO A 118 -22.23 -7.05 28.14
CA PRO A 118 -21.50 -7.92 27.22
C PRO A 118 -20.47 -8.75 28.00
N GLN A 119 -20.72 -10.04 28.20
CA GLN A 119 -19.62 -11.00 28.14
C GLN A 119 -19.41 -11.38 26.67
N ALA A 120 -18.14 -11.44 26.28
CA ALA A 120 -17.71 -11.76 24.93
C ALA A 120 -18.45 -13.00 24.40
N ARG A 121 -18.98 -12.93 23.18
CA ARG A 121 -19.35 -14.15 22.46
C ARG A 121 -18.07 -15.01 22.40
N PRO A 122 -18.13 -16.33 22.69
CA PRO A 122 -17.00 -17.18 22.40
C PRO A 122 -16.72 -17.05 20.91
N ASN A 123 -15.47 -16.78 20.58
CA ASN A 123 -14.97 -16.69 19.23
C ASN A 123 -15.61 -17.80 18.40
N ALA A 124 -16.22 -17.44 17.25
CA ALA A 124 -16.21 -18.36 16.12
C ALA A 124 -14.76 -18.84 16.05
N SER A 125 -14.54 -20.12 16.31
CA SER A 125 -13.27 -20.67 16.77
C SER A 125 -12.10 -19.86 16.23
N GLU A 126 -11.26 -19.34 17.13
CA GLU A 126 -9.99 -18.65 16.79
C GLU A 126 -9.14 -19.47 15.80
N THR A 127 -9.47 -20.75 15.61
CA THR A 127 -8.91 -21.67 14.64
C THR A 127 -9.24 -21.38 13.16
N ASN A 128 -10.13 -20.45 12.80
CA ASN A 128 -10.55 -20.25 11.39
C ASN A 128 -10.56 -18.80 10.86
N ARG A 129 -10.12 -17.79 11.63
CA ARG A 129 -9.87 -16.45 11.07
C ARG A 129 -8.48 -16.40 10.48
N LYS A 130 -8.40 -16.18 9.17
CA LYS A 130 -7.12 -15.91 8.50
C LYS A 130 -6.47 -14.69 9.15
N PRO A 131 -5.17 -14.74 9.49
CA PRO A 131 -4.46 -13.59 10.02
C PRO A 131 -4.49 -12.46 9.01
N PHE A 132 -4.48 -11.21 9.50
CA PHE A 132 -4.35 -10.05 8.63
C PHE A 132 -3.01 -10.12 7.90
N ALA A 133 -3.05 -10.01 6.58
CA ALA A 133 -1.87 -9.94 5.73
C ALA A 133 -2.01 -8.78 4.75
N LEU A 134 -0.89 -8.09 4.49
CA LEU A 134 -0.85 -7.08 3.44
C LEU A 134 -0.97 -7.79 2.08
N ALA A 135 -2.11 -7.64 1.43
CA ALA A 135 -2.33 -8.17 0.09
C ALA A 135 -1.71 -7.26 -1.00
N ASP A 136 -1.74 -7.74 -2.24
CA ASP A 136 -1.41 -6.93 -3.41
C ASP A 136 -2.53 -5.90 -3.66
N TYR A 137 -2.18 -4.62 -3.58
CA TYR A 137 -3.06 -3.49 -3.88
C TYR A 137 -2.59 -2.70 -5.11
N SER A 138 -1.82 -3.34 -6.00
CA SER A 138 -1.33 -2.72 -7.24
C SER A 138 -2.44 -2.40 -8.25
N GLY A 139 -3.61 -3.03 -8.11
CA GLY A 139 -4.70 -2.96 -9.10
C GLY A 139 -4.54 -3.93 -10.27
N SER A 140 -3.51 -4.78 -10.26
CA SER A 140 -3.24 -5.77 -11.31
C SER A 140 -4.09 -7.04 -11.16
N ASP A 141 -4.55 -7.37 -9.95
CA ASP A 141 -5.46 -8.49 -9.71
C ASP A 141 -6.89 -8.15 -10.17
N VAL A 142 -7.22 -8.58 -11.38
CA VAL A 142 -8.55 -8.45 -12.00
C VAL A 142 -9.40 -9.70 -11.87
N ALA A 143 -8.95 -10.71 -11.11
CA ALA A 143 -9.65 -11.98 -11.03
C ALA A 143 -11.04 -11.83 -10.39
N GLY A 144 -12.09 -12.24 -11.11
CA GLY A 144 -13.49 -12.13 -10.71
C GLY A 144 -14.15 -10.78 -11.01
N ILE A 145 -13.45 -9.86 -11.69
CA ILE A 145 -14.01 -8.57 -12.16
C ILE A 145 -13.78 -8.32 -13.64
N GLU A 146 -13.34 -9.32 -14.39
CA GLU A 146 -13.02 -9.24 -15.82
C GLU A 146 -14.23 -8.73 -16.62
N SER A 147 -15.42 -9.25 -16.31
CA SER A 147 -16.68 -8.83 -16.93
C SER A 147 -17.10 -7.39 -16.58
N VAL A 148 -16.61 -6.84 -15.48
CA VAL A 148 -16.87 -5.44 -15.07
C VAL A 148 -15.90 -4.49 -15.78
N LEU A 149 -14.70 -4.96 -16.09
CA LEU A 149 -13.62 -4.17 -16.71
C LEU A 149 -13.53 -4.33 -18.23
N ASP A 150 -14.35 -5.19 -18.83
CA ASP A 150 -14.36 -5.45 -20.28
C ASP A 150 -14.47 -4.16 -21.09
N GLU A 151 -13.45 -3.89 -21.91
CA GLU A 151 -13.35 -2.68 -22.73
C GLU A 151 -14.41 -2.64 -23.84
N SER A 152 -14.97 -3.79 -24.26
CA SER A 152 -16.10 -3.82 -25.21
C SER A 152 -17.36 -3.16 -24.64
N LEU A 153 -17.45 -3.00 -23.31
CA LEU A 153 -18.51 -2.23 -22.67
C LEU A 153 -18.42 -0.74 -23.02
N VAL A 154 -17.21 -0.20 -23.25
CA VAL A 154 -17.03 1.20 -23.66
C VAL A 154 -17.65 1.42 -25.04
N GLU A 155 -17.40 0.52 -25.99
CA GLU A 155 -17.97 0.60 -27.34
C GLU A 155 -19.49 0.41 -27.35
N SER A 156 -20.00 -0.49 -26.51
CA SER A 156 -21.44 -0.84 -26.48
C SER A 156 -22.31 0.07 -25.61
N GLN A 157 -21.73 0.91 -24.73
CA GLN A 157 -22.48 1.76 -23.80
C GLN A 157 -22.14 3.25 -23.98
N PRO A 158 -23.04 4.06 -24.58
CA PRO A 158 -22.77 5.48 -24.89
C PRO A 158 -22.33 6.33 -23.69
N TRP A 159 -22.86 6.07 -22.49
CA TRP A 159 -22.49 6.83 -21.30
C TRP A 159 -21.00 6.66 -20.92
N ARG A 160 -20.39 5.51 -21.24
CA ARG A 160 -18.97 5.23 -20.99
C ARG A 160 -18.08 6.03 -21.93
N GLN A 161 -18.43 6.10 -23.20
CA GLN A 161 -17.72 6.92 -24.20
C GLN A 161 -17.74 8.38 -23.77
N GLN A 162 -18.93 8.91 -23.44
CA GLN A 162 -19.08 10.29 -22.96
C GLN A 162 -18.32 10.53 -21.65
N ALA A 163 -18.28 9.55 -20.74
CA ALA A 163 -17.48 9.66 -19.52
C ALA A 163 -15.99 9.71 -19.84
N ASN A 164 -15.48 8.87 -20.75
CA ASN A 164 -14.09 8.85 -21.16
C ASN A 164 -13.68 10.15 -21.88
N GLU A 165 -14.53 10.72 -22.74
CA GLU A 165 -14.30 12.03 -23.35
C GLU A 165 -14.17 13.14 -22.29
N ARG A 166 -15.03 13.12 -21.27
CA ARG A 166 -14.96 14.08 -20.17
C ARG A 166 -13.73 13.84 -19.28
N ILE A 167 -13.36 12.59 -19.04
CA ILE A 167 -12.13 12.23 -18.30
C ILE A 167 -10.92 12.77 -19.06
N ASP A 168 -10.83 12.53 -20.37
CA ASP A 168 -9.74 13.06 -21.19
C ASP A 168 -9.69 14.59 -21.14
N ARG A 169 -10.85 15.25 -21.24
CA ARG A 169 -10.93 16.73 -21.19
C ARG A 169 -10.57 17.32 -19.83
N HIS A 170 -10.99 16.70 -18.72
CA HIS A 170 -10.93 17.32 -17.39
C HIS A 170 -9.83 16.77 -16.48
N ARG A 171 -9.41 15.52 -16.71
CA ARG A 171 -8.44 14.80 -15.85
C ARG A 171 -7.10 14.61 -16.49
N LYS A 172 -6.97 14.90 -17.78
CA LYS A 172 -5.69 14.82 -18.49
C LYS A 172 -5.24 16.20 -18.95
N ALA A 173 -3.95 16.32 -19.19
CA ALA A 173 -3.30 17.47 -19.79
C ALA A 173 -2.20 17.00 -20.75
N THR A 174 -1.85 17.88 -21.68
CA THR A 174 -0.76 17.67 -22.62
C THR A 174 0.55 18.10 -21.96
N LEU A 175 1.52 17.19 -21.92
CA LEU A 175 2.89 17.46 -21.52
C LEU A 175 3.78 17.35 -22.76
N GLU A 176 4.37 18.46 -23.19
CA GLU A 176 5.41 18.44 -24.20
C GLU A 176 6.77 18.50 -23.53
N ILE A 177 7.65 17.56 -23.89
CA ILE A 177 9.01 17.49 -23.34
C ILE A 177 9.97 17.69 -24.51
N ARG A 178 10.81 18.72 -24.41
CA ARG A 178 11.92 18.95 -25.32
C ARG A 178 13.20 18.46 -24.65
N VAL A 179 13.94 17.59 -25.33
CA VAL A 179 15.24 17.09 -24.86
C VAL A 179 16.34 17.77 -25.65
N VAL A 180 17.31 18.35 -24.96
CA VAL A 180 18.43 19.09 -25.55
C VAL A 180 19.77 18.62 -24.99
N ASP A 181 20.86 18.86 -25.71
CA ASP A 181 22.23 18.74 -25.18
C ASP A 181 22.62 19.94 -24.29
N ASP A 182 23.85 19.93 -23.76
CA ASP A 182 24.37 21.01 -22.92
C ASP A 182 24.48 22.36 -23.66
N GLU A 183 24.56 22.32 -24.99
CA GLU A 183 24.58 23.49 -25.88
C GLU A 183 23.17 23.96 -26.29
N GLY A 184 22.11 23.27 -25.86
CA GLY A 184 20.71 23.60 -26.17
C GLY A 184 20.21 23.10 -27.53
N ASN A 185 20.98 22.26 -28.24
CA ASN A 185 20.56 21.64 -29.49
C ASN A 185 19.60 20.46 -29.22
N PRO A 186 18.56 20.28 -30.05
CA PRO A 186 17.60 19.20 -29.86
C PRO A 186 18.20 17.80 -30.09
N LEU A 187 17.84 16.85 -29.21
CA LEU A 187 18.31 15.47 -29.29
C LEU A 187 17.20 14.52 -29.76
N ALA A 188 17.34 13.98 -30.98
CA ALA A 188 16.42 13.01 -31.58
C ALA A 188 16.69 11.56 -31.14
N GLY A 189 15.65 10.72 -31.14
CA GLY A 189 15.79 9.28 -30.85
C GLY A 189 16.03 8.93 -29.38
N VAL A 190 15.90 9.89 -28.45
CA VAL A 190 16.13 9.69 -27.02
C VAL A 190 14.87 9.09 -26.37
N PRO A 191 14.97 7.98 -25.64
CA PRO A 191 13.85 7.46 -24.87
C PRO A 191 13.54 8.36 -23.67
N VAL A 192 12.27 8.71 -23.51
CA VAL A 192 11.73 9.50 -22.41
C VAL A 192 10.68 8.67 -21.70
N HIS A 193 10.95 8.28 -20.45
CA HIS A 193 9.98 7.55 -19.63
C HIS A 193 9.28 8.52 -18.68
N VAL A 194 7.96 8.61 -18.79
CA VAL A 194 7.14 9.53 -18.00
C VAL A 194 6.25 8.72 -17.08
N LYS A 195 6.55 8.77 -15.78
CA LYS A 195 5.88 7.98 -14.77
C LYS A 195 5.15 8.87 -13.77
N GLN A 196 3.84 8.72 -13.70
CA GLN A 196 3.04 9.36 -12.67
C GLN A 196 3.42 8.79 -11.29
N GLN A 197 3.49 9.65 -10.28
CA GLN A 197 3.77 9.31 -8.89
C GLN A 197 2.53 9.48 -8.01
N ARG A 198 1.69 10.48 -8.32
CA ARG A 198 0.49 10.80 -7.54
C ARG A 198 -0.56 11.48 -8.40
N HIS A 199 -1.84 11.23 -8.12
CA HIS A 199 -2.95 11.96 -8.75
C HIS A 199 -3.12 13.37 -8.20
N LEU A 200 -3.49 14.31 -9.06
CA LEU A 200 -4.07 15.59 -8.64
C LEU A 200 -5.49 15.40 -8.09
N PHE A 201 -6.27 14.51 -8.70
CA PHE A 201 -7.59 14.11 -8.22
C PHE A 201 -7.48 13.33 -6.90
N ARG A 202 -8.34 13.63 -5.92
CA ARG A 202 -8.26 13.00 -4.60
C ARG A 202 -8.97 11.65 -4.55
N PHE A 203 -8.20 10.58 -4.48
CA PHE A 203 -8.70 9.25 -4.09
C PHE A 203 -8.38 9.06 -2.61
N GLY A 204 -9.36 9.34 -1.75
CA GLY A 204 -9.17 9.36 -0.31
C GLY A 204 -9.72 8.14 0.41
N GLY A 205 -9.23 7.91 1.62
CA GLY A 205 -9.72 6.86 2.52
C GLY A 205 -10.00 7.37 3.92
N VAL A 206 -11.11 6.91 4.52
CA VAL A 206 -11.46 7.27 5.90
C VAL A 206 -10.82 6.31 6.92
N VAL A 207 -9.94 6.85 7.74
CA VAL A 207 -9.20 6.10 8.74
C VAL A 207 -9.94 6.01 10.08
N SER A 208 -9.65 4.93 10.80
CA SER A 208 -9.93 4.81 12.22
C SER A 208 -8.70 5.35 12.93
N GLY A 209 -8.78 6.56 13.50
CA GLY A 209 -7.65 7.13 14.24
C GLY A 209 -7.19 6.21 15.38
N ARG A 210 -8.10 5.40 15.94
CA ARG A 210 -7.76 4.38 16.93
C ARG A 210 -6.91 3.27 16.35
N SER A 211 -7.30 2.75 15.19
CA SER A 211 -6.56 1.67 14.53
C SER A 211 -5.17 2.10 14.07
N MET A 212 -4.90 3.41 14.01
CA MET A 212 -3.60 3.98 13.65
C MET A 212 -2.62 4.09 14.84
N HIS A 213 -3.09 4.00 16.09
CA HIS A 213 -2.24 4.23 17.28
C HIS A 213 -2.41 3.21 18.41
N ALA A 214 -3.56 2.55 18.52
CA ALA A 214 -3.85 1.70 19.68
C ALA A 214 -3.17 0.33 19.53
N SER A 215 -2.17 0.07 20.38
CA SER A 215 -1.48 -1.22 20.44
C SER A 215 -2.39 -2.37 20.87
N ALA A 216 -2.04 -3.59 20.46
CA ALA A 216 -2.64 -4.82 20.99
C ALA A 216 -2.34 -4.90 22.50
N GLY A 217 -3.33 -4.60 23.34
CA GLY A 217 -3.16 -4.56 24.81
C GLY A 217 -3.88 -3.40 25.50
N ASP A 218 -4.35 -2.38 24.77
CA ASP A 218 -5.25 -1.38 25.35
C ASP A 218 -6.58 -2.05 25.73
N GLN A 219 -6.84 -2.21 27.03
CA GLN A 219 -8.06 -2.87 27.55
C GLN A 219 -9.34 -2.11 27.17
N ASN A 220 -9.25 -0.82 26.83
CA ASN A 220 -10.35 -0.04 26.31
C ASN A 220 -10.50 -0.21 24.78
N ALA A 221 -9.51 -0.80 24.10
CA ALA A 221 -9.53 -1.09 22.68
C ALA A 221 -10.17 -2.45 22.45
N ARG A 222 -11.45 -2.44 22.07
CA ARG A 222 -11.99 -3.57 21.30
C ARG A 222 -11.27 -3.52 19.95
N PRO A 223 -10.38 -4.47 19.60
CA PRO A 223 -9.77 -4.47 18.29
C PRO A 223 -10.89 -4.71 17.28
N ILE A 224 -11.25 -3.67 16.53
CA ILE A 224 -12.26 -3.77 15.47
C ILE A 224 -11.76 -4.72 14.36
N THR A 225 -10.45 -4.92 14.27
CA THR A 225 -9.77 -5.90 13.42
C THR A 225 -8.47 -6.32 14.12
N ALA A 226 -8.05 -7.58 13.98
CA ALA A 226 -6.78 -8.11 14.52
C ALA A 226 -5.55 -7.59 13.75
N VAL A 227 -5.51 -6.27 13.49
CA VAL A 227 -4.49 -5.57 12.73
C VAL A 227 -3.73 -4.66 13.69
N THR A 228 -2.41 -4.68 13.65
CA THR A 228 -1.60 -3.76 14.44
C THR A 228 -1.65 -2.35 13.85
N PRO A 229 -1.37 -1.30 14.64
CA PRO A 229 -1.23 0.06 14.12
C PRO A 229 -0.29 0.17 12.92
N GLU A 230 0.83 -0.52 12.96
CA GLU A 230 1.81 -0.54 11.87
C GLU A 230 1.23 -1.21 10.62
N GLN A 231 0.61 -2.38 10.75
CA GLN A 231 -0.05 -3.06 9.64
C GLN A 231 -1.16 -2.20 9.02
N TYR A 232 -1.90 -1.44 9.84
CA TYR A 232 -2.95 -0.55 9.37
C TYR A 232 -2.38 0.64 8.58
N LYS A 233 -1.30 1.26 9.08
CA LYS A 233 -0.57 2.34 8.39
C LYS A 233 -0.01 1.85 7.05
N GLN A 234 0.69 0.71 7.05
CA GLN A 234 1.23 0.10 5.84
C GLN A 234 0.14 -0.26 4.83
N MET A 235 -1.00 -0.79 5.29
CA MET A 235 -2.17 -1.02 4.44
C MET A 235 -2.66 0.28 3.81
N PHE A 236 -2.80 1.35 4.58
CA PHE A 236 -3.27 2.65 4.07
C PHE A 236 -2.33 3.22 3.00
N LEU A 237 -1.01 3.16 3.23
CA LEU A 237 -0.01 3.58 2.24
C LEU A 237 -0.06 2.71 0.98
N ARG A 238 -0.11 1.39 1.12
CA ARG A 238 -0.19 0.46 -0.02
C ARG A 238 -1.48 0.60 -0.82
N LEU A 239 -2.60 0.98 -0.20
CA LEU A 239 -3.83 1.30 -0.93
C LEU A 239 -3.62 2.50 -1.87
N GLY A 240 -2.63 3.37 -1.63
CA GLY A 240 -2.29 4.49 -2.50
C GLY A 240 -3.27 5.66 -2.41
N PHE A 241 -3.98 5.80 -1.29
CA PHE A 241 -4.84 6.96 -1.06
C PHE A 241 -4.00 8.22 -0.91
N ASN A 242 -4.31 9.26 -1.70
CA ASN A 242 -3.60 10.55 -1.70
C ASN A 242 -4.33 11.64 -0.88
N ALA A 243 -5.29 11.23 -0.04
CA ALA A 243 -5.97 12.03 0.96
C ALA A 243 -6.55 11.12 2.05
N ALA A 244 -6.71 11.65 3.26
CA ALA A 244 -7.30 10.93 4.38
C ALA A 244 -8.46 11.71 5.01
N GLY A 245 -9.28 11.03 5.79
CA GLY A 245 -10.25 11.67 6.68
C GLY A 245 -10.44 10.84 7.94
N PHE A 246 -10.73 11.48 9.07
CA PHE A 246 -11.07 10.75 10.29
C PHE A 246 -12.58 10.52 10.36
N GLY A 247 -13.00 9.27 10.55
CA GLY A 247 -14.43 8.98 10.70
C GLY A 247 -15.04 9.61 11.96
N MET A 248 -14.29 9.62 13.07
CA MET A 248 -14.80 10.04 14.39
C MET A 248 -13.92 11.03 15.17
N TYR A 249 -12.59 11.05 14.94
CA TYR A 249 -11.65 11.74 15.84
C TYR A 249 -11.71 13.27 15.81
N LEU A 250 -12.25 13.86 14.74
CA LEU A 250 -12.42 15.33 14.63
C LEU A 250 -13.82 15.82 15.00
N LYS A 251 -14.72 14.91 15.41
CA LYS A 251 -16.07 15.30 15.88
C LYS A 251 -15.99 15.75 17.34
N TYR A 252 -16.59 16.89 17.65
CA TYR A 252 -16.46 17.59 18.94
C TYR A 252 -16.49 16.66 20.19
N LYS A 253 -17.55 15.88 20.40
CA LYS A 253 -17.68 15.02 21.61
C LYS A 253 -16.67 13.86 21.68
N ARG A 254 -16.09 13.45 20.55
CA ARG A 254 -15.11 12.36 20.47
C ARG A 254 -13.67 12.88 20.46
N ARG A 255 -13.49 14.18 20.24
CA ARG A 255 -12.20 14.85 20.14
C ARG A 255 -11.39 14.76 21.43
N SER A 256 -11.99 14.95 22.60
CA SER A 256 -11.23 14.89 23.88
C SER A 256 -10.54 13.54 24.12
N MET A 257 -11.11 12.43 23.64
CA MET A 257 -10.46 11.11 23.69
C MET A 257 -9.39 10.93 22.59
N ALA A 258 -9.47 11.69 21.51
CA ALA A 258 -8.58 11.60 20.36
C ALA A 258 -7.40 12.59 20.44
N GLU A 259 -7.61 13.73 21.10
CA GLU A 259 -6.69 14.87 21.22
C GLU A 259 -5.26 14.50 21.59
N PRO A 260 -5.00 13.62 22.58
CA PRO A 260 -3.63 13.23 22.92
C PRO A 260 -2.88 12.55 21.77
N HIS A 261 -3.60 12.03 20.77
CA HIS A 261 -3.06 11.25 19.67
C HIS A 261 -3.07 12.01 18.33
N LEU A 262 -3.96 12.99 18.18
CA LEU A 262 -4.12 13.73 16.93
C LEU A 262 -2.82 14.40 16.43
N PRO A 263 -1.98 15.06 17.26
CA PRO A 263 -0.72 15.65 16.80
C PRO A 263 0.18 14.65 16.07
N LYS A 264 0.46 13.49 16.70
CA LYS A 264 1.26 12.42 16.10
C LYS A 264 0.65 11.81 14.84
N LEU A 265 -0.68 11.78 14.76
CA LEU A 265 -1.36 11.30 13.55
C LEU A 265 -1.25 12.31 12.41
N PHE A 266 -1.38 13.61 12.68
CA PHE A 266 -1.17 14.65 11.69
C PHE A 266 0.29 14.72 11.23
N GLU A 267 1.26 14.61 12.14
CA GLU A 267 2.68 14.48 11.81
C GLU A 267 2.91 13.31 10.85
N TRP A 268 2.37 12.12 11.16
CA TRP A 268 2.49 10.96 10.29
C TRP A 268 1.86 11.19 8.90
N PHE A 269 0.69 11.80 8.82
CA PHE A 269 0.07 12.12 7.53
C PHE A 269 0.88 13.15 6.73
N GLN A 270 1.46 14.14 7.40
CA GLN A 270 2.32 15.15 6.80
C GLN A 270 3.62 14.54 6.27
N GLU A 271 4.30 13.68 7.03
CA GLU A 271 5.52 12.95 6.62
C GLU A 271 5.31 12.12 5.33
N HIS A 272 4.08 11.65 5.12
CA HIS A 272 3.71 10.86 3.94
C HIS A 272 3.03 11.67 2.83
N ASN A 273 2.98 13.01 2.95
CA ASN A 273 2.34 13.91 2.00
C ASN A 273 0.85 13.61 1.73
N ILE A 274 0.13 13.19 2.78
CA ILE A 274 -1.30 12.84 2.72
C ILE A 274 -2.09 13.92 3.46
N PRO A 275 -2.77 14.83 2.74
CA PRO A 275 -3.58 15.85 3.39
C PRO A 275 -4.85 15.25 4.00
N VAL A 276 -5.29 15.81 5.13
CA VAL A 276 -6.41 15.29 5.93
C VAL A 276 -7.65 16.19 5.77
N ARG A 277 -8.80 15.59 5.47
CA ARG A 277 -10.13 16.21 5.50
C ARG A 277 -10.67 16.25 6.94
N GLY A 278 -11.16 17.41 7.34
CA GLY A 278 -11.84 17.63 8.61
C GLY A 278 -13.32 17.24 8.55
N HIS A 279 -13.72 16.20 9.28
CA HIS A 279 -15.12 15.76 9.38
C HIS A 279 -15.51 15.55 10.86
N CYS A 280 -16.30 16.45 11.47
CA CYS A 280 -16.88 17.69 10.97
C CYS A 280 -16.99 18.70 12.13
N LEU A 281 -17.14 19.99 11.84
CA LEU A 281 -17.21 21.05 12.87
C LEU A 281 -18.55 21.03 13.62
N ILE A 282 -19.66 21.05 12.89
CA ILE A 282 -21.02 20.98 13.45
C ILE A 282 -21.76 19.76 12.89
N TRP A 283 -22.38 18.97 13.76
CA TRP A 283 -23.34 17.95 13.38
C TRP A 283 -24.59 18.09 14.26
N PRO A 284 -25.61 18.84 13.80
CA PRO A 284 -26.72 19.28 14.64
C PRO A 284 -27.81 18.21 14.84
N GLY A 285 -27.42 16.94 15.01
CA GLY A 285 -28.33 15.81 15.24
C GLY A 285 -27.61 14.46 15.41
N GLY A 286 -28.37 13.36 15.48
CA GLY A 286 -27.86 11.98 15.57
C GLY A 286 -28.43 11.13 16.71
N ASP A 287 -28.06 9.83 16.72
CA ASP A 287 -28.27 8.95 17.87
C ASP A 287 -27.59 9.57 19.09
N TYR A 288 -28.42 10.15 19.97
CA TYR A 288 -28.06 11.07 21.06
C TYR A 288 -27.58 12.44 20.55
N GLY A 289 -27.77 13.51 21.32
CA GLY A 289 -27.00 14.77 21.20
C GLY A 289 -25.51 14.51 21.47
N SER A 290 -24.89 13.68 20.63
CA SER A 290 -23.62 12.99 20.83
C SER A 290 -22.51 13.56 19.98
N PHE A 291 -22.80 14.57 19.18
CA PHE A 291 -21.78 15.35 18.48
C PHE A 291 -21.85 16.83 18.85
N MET A 292 -22.89 17.22 19.59
CA MET A 292 -23.01 18.52 20.24
C MET A 292 -22.62 18.41 21.74
N PRO A 293 -22.13 19.50 22.36
CA PRO A 293 -21.78 19.57 23.78
C PRO A 293 -22.95 19.31 24.73
N PRO A 294 -22.67 18.83 25.98
CA PRO A 294 -23.71 18.57 26.99
C PRO A 294 -24.61 19.77 27.32
N GLY A 295 -24.12 21.01 27.15
CA GLY A 295 -24.89 22.24 27.41
C GLY A 295 -26.19 22.34 26.61
N LEU A 296 -26.29 21.69 25.44
CA LEU A 296 -27.49 21.67 24.60
C LEU A 296 -28.61 20.77 25.18
N SER A 297 -28.28 19.81 26.04
CA SER A 297 -29.22 18.79 26.54
C SER A 297 -30.40 19.34 27.34
N LYS A 298 -30.29 20.55 27.90
CA LYS A 298 -31.38 21.22 28.65
C LYS A 298 -32.45 21.83 27.76
N LEU A 299 -32.15 22.06 26.48
CA LEU A 299 -33.03 22.69 25.49
C LEU A 299 -33.60 21.68 24.49
N VAL A 300 -33.39 20.38 24.76
CA VAL A 300 -33.80 19.26 23.91
C VAL A 300 -34.55 18.25 24.76
N TYR A 301 -35.73 17.84 24.30
CA TYR A 301 -36.59 16.87 24.99
C TYR A 301 -37.13 15.82 24.02
N VAL A 302 -37.75 14.76 24.54
CA VAL A 302 -38.49 13.76 23.76
C VAL A 302 -39.91 13.65 24.34
N ASP A 303 -40.92 13.75 23.48
CA ASP A 303 -42.34 13.68 23.88
C ASP A 303 -42.75 12.31 24.44
N ASP A 304 -42.14 11.23 23.95
CA ASP A 304 -42.37 9.86 24.41
C ASP A 304 -41.10 9.28 25.06
N PRO A 305 -41.03 9.15 26.39
CA PRO A 305 -39.87 8.60 27.08
C PRO A 305 -39.55 7.13 26.73
N ASN A 306 -40.45 6.42 26.02
CA ASN A 306 -40.23 5.06 25.52
C ASN A 306 -39.81 5.00 24.04
N ALA A 307 -39.84 6.12 23.32
CA ALA A 307 -39.37 6.19 21.94
C ALA A 307 -37.84 6.15 21.85
N ASN A 308 -37.31 5.67 20.72
CA ASN A 308 -35.88 5.78 20.47
C ASN A 308 -35.49 7.26 20.36
N TRP A 309 -34.81 7.76 21.39
CA TRP A 309 -34.48 9.17 21.61
C TRP A 309 -33.92 9.88 20.37
N SER A 310 -33.19 9.14 19.54
CA SER A 310 -32.48 9.67 18.39
C SER A 310 -33.31 10.19 17.22
N SER A 311 -34.47 9.59 17.00
CA SER A 311 -35.36 9.96 15.89
C SER A 311 -36.51 10.87 16.33
N THR A 312 -36.63 11.13 17.64
CA THR A 312 -37.78 11.82 18.24
C THR A 312 -37.40 12.98 19.15
N ALA A 313 -36.11 13.28 19.30
CA ALA A 313 -35.63 14.45 20.02
C ALA A 313 -36.09 15.73 19.32
N LYS A 314 -36.73 16.61 20.09
CA LYS A 314 -37.21 17.92 19.66
C LYS A 314 -36.51 19.01 20.45
N GLY A 315 -36.17 20.09 19.77
CA GLY A 315 -35.78 21.33 20.43
C GLY A 315 -36.98 21.98 21.12
N VAL A 316 -36.73 22.75 22.19
CA VAL A 316 -37.70 23.73 22.70
C VAL A 316 -38.09 24.66 21.54
N PRO A 317 -39.38 24.87 21.26
CA PRO A 317 -39.80 25.81 20.22
C PRO A 317 -39.11 27.16 20.39
N ARG A 318 -38.52 27.69 19.30
CA ARG A 318 -37.71 28.91 19.33
C ARG A 318 -38.42 30.10 19.97
N ASP A 319 -39.71 30.24 19.72
CA ASP A 319 -40.58 31.28 20.28
C ASP A 319 -40.74 31.20 21.81
N LYS A 320 -40.35 30.08 22.41
CA LYS A 320 -40.35 29.85 23.86
C LYS A 320 -38.98 30.03 24.52
N LEU A 321 -37.94 30.31 23.74
CA LEU A 321 -36.58 30.55 24.25
C LEU A 321 -36.35 32.05 24.44
N THR A 322 -35.75 32.41 25.56
CA THR A 322 -35.24 33.77 25.78
C THR A 322 -34.11 34.09 24.79
N GLU A 323 -33.91 35.38 24.50
CA GLU A 323 -32.78 35.83 23.67
C GLU A 323 -31.44 35.35 24.24
N ALA A 324 -31.29 35.34 25.57
CA ALA A 324 -30.10 34.83 26.24
C ALA A 324 -29.88 33.33 26.00
N GLU A 325 -30.93 32.51 26.01
CA GLU A 325 -30.82 31.08 25.69
C GLU A 325 -30.44 30.85 24.23
N GLN A 326 -31.05 31.60 23.30
CA GLN A 326 -30.70 31.53 21.88
C GLN A 326 -29.24 31.96 21.66
N GLN A 327 -28.79 33.04 22.30
CA GLN A 327 -27.41 33.51 22.22
C GLN A 327 -26.42 32.50 22.82
N ASN A 328 -26.76 31.87 23.94
CA ASN A 328 -25.94 30.83 24.55
C ASN A 328 -25.70 29.64 23.60
N VAL A 329 -26.72 29.23 22.83
CA VAL A 329 -26.58 28.18 21.81
C VAL A 329 -25.67 28.64 20.67
N ARG A 330 -25.80 29.89 20.21
CA ARG A 330 -24.94 30.47 19.16
C ARG A 330 -23.47 30.52 19.62
N ASP A 331 -23.22 31.02 20.83
CA ASP A 331 -21.88 31.11 21.41
C ASP A 331 -21.24 29.74 21.61
N LEU A 332 -22.03 28.73 21.96
CA LEU A 332 -21.57 27.36 22.09
C LEU A 332 -21.09 26.79 20.76
N CYS A 333 -21.87 26.97 19.69
CA CYS A 333 -21.46 26.53 18.35
C CYS A 333 -20.22 27.30 17.87
N LYS A 334 -20.17 28.61 18.12
CA LYS A 334 -18.98 29.44 17.82
C LYS A 334 -17.72 28.86 18.46
N ARG A 335 -17.74 28.58 19.77
CA ARG A 335 -16.59 27.98 20.47
C ARG A 335 -16.20 26.62 19.89
N MET A 336 -17.15 25.75 19.58
CA MET A 336 -16.85 24.45 18.97
C MET A 336 -16.07 24.59 17.65
N ILE A 337 -16.49 25.55 16.82
CA ILE A 337 -15.86 25.84 15.54
C ILE A 337 -14.46 26.41 15.77
N GLU A 338 -14.32 27.45 16.60
CA GLU A 338 -13.04 28.10 16.88
C GLU A 338 -12.02 27.12 17.47
N GLU A 339 -12.43 26.32 18.45
CA GLU A 339 -11.55 25.32 19.09
C GLU A 339 -11.06 24.26 18.10
N SER A 340 -11.88 23.84 17.14
CA SER A 340 -11.56 22.74 16.23
C SER A 340 -10.83 23.23 14.98
N ALA A 341 -11.40 24.22 14.29
CA ALA A 341 -10.82 24.79 13.08
C ALA A 341 -9.51 25.54 13.37
N GLY A 342 -9.37 26.15 14.55
CA GLY A 342 -8.17 26.86 14.98
C GLY A 342 -7.04 25.98 15.51
N GLN A 343 -7.27 24.67 15.70
CA GLN A 343 -6.22 23.76 16.18
C GLN A 343 -5.69 22.82 15.09
N TRP A 344 -6.55 22.31 14.20
CA TRP A 344 -6.19 21.19 13.34
C TRP A 344 -5.89 21.63 11.89
N PRO A 345 -4.70 21.32 11.35
CA PRO A 345 -4.30 21.70 10.00
C PRO A 345 -4.91 20.74 8.97
N VAL A 346 -6.12 21.05 8.51
CA VAL A 346 -6.81 20.30 7.44
C VAL A 346 -6.92 21.17 6.19
N PHE A 347 -6.87 20.55 5.01
CA PHE A 347 -7.00 21.26 3.73
C PHE A 347 -8.47 21.51 3.33
N GLU A 348 -9.41 20.90 4.05
CA GLU A 348 -10.84 21.10 3.89
C GLU A 348 -11.60 20.71 5.15
N TRP A 349 -12.69 21.43 5.44
CA TRP A 349 -13.60 21.18 6.54
C TRP A 349 -15.01 20.92 6.03
N ASP A 350 -15.62 19.83 6.48
CA ASP A 350 -17.07 19.76 6.63
C ASP A 350 -17.46 20.70 7.77
N VAL A 351 -17.92 21.90 7.42
CA VAL A 351 -18.44 22.86 8.40
C VAL A 351 -19.68 22.27 9.06
N ILE A 352 -20.52 21.63 8.25
CA ILE A 352 -21.75 21.03 8.73
C ILE A 352 -22.09 19.73 7.99
N ASN A 353 -22.67 18.77 8.72
CA ASN A 353 -23.02 17.44 8.23
C ASN A 353 -24.52 17.15 8.38
N GLU A 354 -25.18 16.73 7.28
CA GLU A 354 -26.52 16.12 7.23
C GLU A 354 -27.68 16.97 7.79
N THR A 355 -27.67 18.26 7.47
CA THR A 355 -28.62 19.30 7.92
C THR A 355 -30.08 18.99 7.65
N ARG A 356 -30.41 18.27 6.58
CA ARG A 356 -31.82 17.96 6.25
C ARG A 356 -32.50 17.08 7.29
N ASN A 357 -31.75 16.20 7.96
CA ASN A 357 -32.30 15.34 9.03
C ASN A 357 -31.77 15.74 10.43
N ASN A 358 -30.76 16.60 10.49
CA ASN A 358 -30.07 16.99 11.72
C ASN A 358 -30.11 18.52 11.84
N HIS A 359 -31.26 19.04 12.28
CA HIS A 359 -31.53 20.49 12.32
C HIS A 359 -31.86 20.99 13.74
N ILE A 360 -31.56 20.23 14.80
CA ILE A 360 -32.04 20.57 16.14
C ILE A 360 -31.51 21.91 16.65
N VAL A 361 -30.32 22.31 16.20
CA VAL A 361 -29.73 23.59 16.58
C VAL A 361 -30.43 24.72 15.83
N GLN A 362 -30.68 24.53 14.53
CA GLN A 362 -31.39 25.47 13.67
C GLN A 362 -32.82 25.69 14.14
N ASP A 363 -33.48 24.65 14.66
CA ASP A 363 -34.82 24.76 15.26
C ASP A 363 -34.81 25.65 16.51
N LEU A 364 -33.69 25.73 17.24
CA LEU A 364 -33.55 26.55 18.46
C LEU A 364 -33.20 28.01 18.14
N VAL A 365 -32.34 28.26 17.15
CA VAL A 365 -31.78 29.61 16.93
C VAL A 365 -32.08 30.24 15.57
N GLY A 366 -32.68 29.48 14.65
CA GLY A 366 -32.90 29.89 13.25
C GLY A 366 -31.91 29.23 12.28
N HIS A 367 -32.34 29.05 11.02
CA HIS A 367 -31.53 28.43 9.96
C HIS A 367 -30.45 29.37 9.39
N ASP A 368 -30.59 30.68 9.59
CA ASP A 368 -29.59 31.70 9.22
C ASP A 368 -28.24 31.48 9.91
N VAL A 369 -28.23 30.84 11.09
CA VAL A 369 -27.01 30.58 11.89
C VAL A 369 -25.96 29.77 11.13
N ILE A 370 -26.35 28.97 10.13
CA ILE A 370 -25.40 28.17 9.36
C ILE A 370 -24.43 29.10 8.60
N ALA A 371 -24.91 30.25 8.09
CA ALA A 371 -24.05 31.22 7.43
C ALA A 371 -22.99 31.78 8.39
N ASP A 372 -23.36 32.06 9.65
CA ASP A 372 -22.43 32.49 10.69
C ASP A 372 -21.37 31.42 10.97
N TRP A 373 -21.74 30.14 11.00
CA TRP A 373 -20.78 29.06 11.19
C TRP A 373 -19.72 29.00 10.09
N PHE A 374 -20.09 29.21 8.84
CA PHE A 374 -19.12 29.32 7.74
C PHE A 374 -18.21 30.54 7.90
N LYS A 375 -18.76 31.70 8.31
CA LYS A 375 -17.97 32.92 8.56
C LYS A 375 -16.96 32.71 9.69
N ILE A 376 -17.39 32.11 10.79
CA ILE A 376 -16.52 31.76 11.94
C ILE A 376 -15.46 30.74 11.51
N ALA A 377 -15.84 29.68 10.79
CA ALA A 377 -14.90 28.66 10.32
C ALA A 377 -13.82 29.24 9.40
N LYS A 378 -14.18 30.17 8.50
CA LYS A 378 -13.22 30.85 7.61
C LYS A 378 -12.21 31.70 8.39
N GLN A 379 -12.66 32.34 9.48
CA GLN A 379 -11.80 33.12 10.36
C GLN A 379 -10.92 32.26 11.26
N ALA A 380 -11.44 31.11 11.73
CA ALA A 380 -10.76 30.25 12.68
C ALA A 380 -9.78 29.26 12.03
N THR A 381 -10.01 28.81 10.78
CA THR A 381 -9.21 27.75 10.15
C THR A 381 -7.70 28.04 10.16
N VAL A 382 -6.90 27.06 10.58
CA VAL A 382 -5.42 27.12 10.56
C VAL A 382 -4.91 27.33 9.13
N ASP A 383 -5.35 26.49 8.19
CA ASP A 383 -5.05 26.68 6.77
C ASP A 383 -6.05 27.64 6.16
N ARG A 384 -5.56 28.83 5.75
CA ARG A 384 -6.38 29.89 5.13
C ARG A 384 -6.96 29.49 3.77
N ASN A 385 -6.35 28.52 3.10
CA ASN A 385 -6.80 27.97 1.83
C ASN A 385 -7.78 26.79 2.00
N ALA A 386 -8.08 26.38 3.24
CA ALA A 386 -8.99 25.27 3.48
C ALA A 386 -10.37 25.52 2.85
N LEU A 387 -10.86 24.52 2.11
CA LEU A 387 -12.20 24.54 1.54
C LEU A 387 -13.25 24.26 2.61
N LEU A 388 -14.39 24.97 2.58
CA LEU A 388 -15.48 24.85 3.52
C LEU A 388 -16.68 24.19 2.83
N TYR A 389 -17.02 22.99 3.29
CA TYR A 389 -18.03 22.12 2.72
C TYR A 389 -19.33 22.15 3.51
N LEU A 390 -20.45 22.20 2.77
CA LEU A 390 -21.76 21.72 3.22
C LEU A 390 -21.89 20.25 2.79
N ASN A 391 -21.90 19.30 3.73
CA ASN A 391 -21.92 17.86 3.44
C ASN A 391 -23.29 17.23 3.76
N GLU A 392 -23.91 16.55 2.80
CA GLU A 392 -25.27 15.99 2.98
C GLU A 392 -25.42 14.58 2.40
N ASN A 393 -26.31 13.80 3.03
CA ASN A 393 -26.65 12.45 2.63
C ASN A 393 -27.76 12.40 1.58
N LYS A 394 -27.82 11.31 0.80
CA LYS A 394 -28.93 11.04 -0.15
C LYS A 394 -29.22 12.22 -1.09
N VAL A 395 -28.17 12.88 -1.59
CA VAL A 395 -28.27 13.89 -2.65
C VAL A 395 -28.08 13.18 -4.00
N ILE A 396 -26.84 12.87 -4.36
CA ILE A 396 -26.52 12.10 -5.59
C ILE A 396 -26.98 10.64 -5.44
N SER A 397 -26.82 10.08 -4.24
CA SER A 397 -27.11 8.68 -3.90
C SER A 397 -28.57 8.41 -3.49
N ASP A 398 -29.49 9.36 -3.70
CA ASP A 398 -30.90 9.19 -3.32
C ASP A 398 -31.51 7.95 -4.01
N PRO A 399 -32.13 7.00 -3.28
CA PRO A 399 -32.78 5.84 -3.89
C PRO A 399 -34.07 6.19 -4.67
N ALA A 400 -34.61 7.40 -4.54
CA ALA A 400 -35.79 7.80 -5.31
C ALA A 400 -35.48 7.81 -6.82
N ASP A 401 -36.48 7.43 -7.63
CA ASP A 401 -36.40 7.50 -9.09
C ASP A 401 -36.35 8.95 -9.59
N GLY A 402 -35.75 9.14 -10.76
CA GLY A 402 -35.67 10.43 -11.44
C GLY A 402 -34.37 11.21 -11.23
N ASP A 403 -34.16 12.16 -12.14
CA ASP A 403 -32.93 12.93 -12.25
C ASP A 403 -32.81 14.06 -11.23
N VAL A 404 -33.94 14.52 -10.66
CA VAL A 404 -33.99 15.57 -9.62
C VAL A 404 -35.00 15.18 -8.54
N THR A 405 -34.51 14.95 -7.32
CA THR A 405 -35.35 14.54 -6.17
C THR A 405 -35.69 15.72 -5.24
N ASP A 406 -36.68 15.54 -4.38
CA ASP A 406 -37.02 16.55 -3.37
C ASP A 406 -35.87 16.82 -2.41
N LYS A 407 -35.06 15.80 -2.08
CA LYS A 407 -33.88 15.96 -1.22
C LYS A 407 -32.82 16.84 -1.87
N MET A 408 -32.65 16.73 -3.19
CA MET A 408 -31.76 17.62 -3.95
C MET A 408 -32.28 19.06 -3.95
N ARG A 409 -33.59 19.27 -4.11
CA ARG A 409 -34.21 20.61 -4.03
C ARG A 409 -34.07 21.24 -2.65
N GLN A 410 -34.22 20.45 -1.59
CA GLN A 410 -33.98 20.89 -0.21
C GLN A 410 -32.52 21.31 0.00
N PHE A 411 -31.58 20.48 -0.43
CA PHE A 411 -30.14 20.81 -0.34
C PHE A 411 -29.79 22.05 -1.17
N GLU A 412 -30.34 22.18 -2.38
CA GLU A 412 -30.16 23.40 -3.20
C GLU A 412 -30.65 24.65 -2.47
N SER A 413 -31.81 24.57 -1.82
CA SER A 413 -32.40 25.70 -1.09
C SER A 413 -31.49 26.15 0.06
N GLU A 414 -30.84 25.21 0.74
CA GLU A 414 -29.87 25.52 1.79
C GLU A 414 -28.59 26.15 1.24
N VAL A 415 -28.05 25.65 0.11
CA VAL A 415 -26.91 26.29 -0.57
C VAL A 415 -27.26 27.73 -0.98
N ARG A 416 -28.48 27.96 -1.52
CA ARG A 416 -28.94 29.32 -1.86
C ARG A 416 -29.03 30.21 -0.65
N LEU A 417 -29.62 29.73 0.45
CA LEU A 417 -29.72 30.48 1.69
C LEU A 417 -28.33 30.89 2.22
N LEU A 418 -27.34 29.99 2.15
CA LEU A 418 -25.97 30.30 2.54
C LEU A 418 -25.36 31.41 1.67
N LEU A 419 -25.51 31.32 0.35
CA LEU A 419 -25.02 32.34 -0.58
C LEU A 419 -25.72 33.68 -0.39
N GLU A 420 -27.05 33.69 -0.19
CA GLU A 420 -27.85 34.88 0.08
C GLU A 420 -27.47 35.58 1.39
N ASN A 421 -26.88 34.84 2.35
CA ASN A 421 -26.43 35.36 3.64
C ASN A 421 -24.90 35.56 3.72
N ASP A 422 -24.23 35.69 2.57
CA ASP A 422 -22.78 35.92 2.45
C ASP A 422 -21.92 34.88 3.19
N ALA A 423 -22.37 33.63 3.25
CA ALA A 423 -21.58 32.54 3.83
C ALA A 423 -20.39 32.22 2.89
N PRO A 424 -19.16 32.09 3.40
CA PRO A 424 -17.99 31.69 2.59
C PRO A 424 -17.97 30.18 2.31
N ILE A 425 -19.08 29.63 1.83
CA ILE A 425 -19.13 28.25 1.31
C ILE A 425 -18.25 28.16 0.06
N SER A 426 -17.35 27.18 0.03
CA SER A 426 -16.42 27.03 -1.10
C SER A 426 -16.47 25.66 -1.75
N ALA A 427 -17.23 24.70 -1.23
CA ALA A 427 -17.42 23.39 -1.86
C ALA A 427 -18.69 22.66 -1.36
N LEU A 428 -19.10 21.62 -2.09
CA LEU A 428 -20.26 20.77 -1.80
C LEU A 428 -19.83 19.33 -1.51
N GLY A 429 -20.34 18.74 -0.43
CA GLY A 429 -20.05 17.37 -0.03
C GLY A 429 -21.28 16.47 -0.24
N PHE A 430 -21.11 15.38 -0.98
CA PHE A 430 -22.20 14.43 -1.21
C PHE A 430 -21.82 13.04 -0.72
N GLN A 431 -22.53 12.57 0.31
CA GLN A 431 -22.33 11.22 0.81
C GLN A 431 -22.84 10.19 -0.21
N CYS A 432 -21.91 9.53 -0.89
CA CYS A 432 -22.15 8.62 -2.00
C CYS A 432 -22.44 7.18 -1.52
N ARG A 433 -23.44 7.03 -0.65
CA ARG A 433 -23.93 5.73 -0.13
C ARG A 433 -25.07 5.16 -0.96
N PHE A 434 -24.74 4.42 -2.01
CA PHE A 434 -25.75 3.90 -2.93
C PHE A 434 -26.51 2.71 -2.36
N ALA A 435 -27.84 2.80 -2.40
CA ALA A 435 -28.77 1.75 -1.96
C ALA A 435 -29.47 1.04 -3.13
N ASN A 436 -29.52 1.67 -4.30
CA ASN A 436 -30.20 1.17 -5.50
C ASN A 436 -29.20 1.16 -6.68
N GLN A 437 -29.50 0.36 -7.70
CA GLN A 437 -28.78 0.30 -8.98
C GLN A 437 -29.04 1.56 -9.84
N THR A 438 -28.71 2.74 -9.31
CA THR A 438 -28.96 4.02 -9.99
C THR A 438 -28.24 4.08 -11.35
N PRO A 439 -28.94 4.43 -12.45
CA PRO A 439 -28.33 4.56 -13.76
C PRO A 439 -27.20 5.61 -13.81
N PRO A 440 -26.15 5.41 -14.64
CA PRO A 440 -25.03 6.34 -14.73
C PRO A 440 -25.46 7.73 -15.21
N GLU A 441 -26.42 7.82 -16.14
CA GLU A 441 -26.96 9.07 -16.67
C GLU A 441 -27.68 9.87 -15.58
N THR A 442 -28.45 9.18 -14.71
CA THR A 442 -29.10 9.81 -13.57
C THR A 442 -28.07 10.32 -12.57
N ILE A 443 -27.02 9.55 -12.26
CA ILE A 443 -25.92 10.01 -11.39
C ILE A 443 -25.27 11.27 -11.98
N TYR A 444 -24.99 11.27 -13.28
CA TYR A 444 -24.37 12.40 -13.97
C TYR A 444 -25.29 13.64 -13.98
N LYS A 445 -26.57 13.48 -14.32
CA LYS A 445 -27.56 14.58 -14.30
C LYS A 445 -27.74 15.18 -12.91
N ARG A 446 -27.67 14.35 -11.86
CA ARG A 446 -27.70 14.83 -10.47
C ARG A 446 -26.49 15.68 -10.12
N LEU A 447 -25.30 15.37 -10.64
CA LEU A 447 -24.12 16.22 -10.49
C LEU A 447 -24.26 17.52 -11.31
N GLN A 448 -24.73 17.42 -12.56
CA GLN A 448 -24.99 18.57 -13.43
C GLN A 448 -25.98 19.56 -12.81
N TYR A 449 -26.98 19.06 -12.10
CA TYR A 449 -27.94 19.89 -11.38
C TYR A 449 -27.25 20.91 -10.46
N PHE A 450 -26.12 20.57 -9.85
CA PHE A 450 -25.38 21.45 -8.94
C PHE A 450 -24.33 22.33 -9.64
N GLU A 451 -24.12 22.19 -10.95
CA GLU A 451 -23.18 23.05 -11.70
C GLU A 451 -23.55 24.53 -11.68
N LYS A 452 -24.83 24.85 -11.43
CA LYS A 452 -25.34 26.22 -11.27
C LYS A 452 -24.62 27.03 -10.20
N PHE A 453 -24.00 26.35 -9.22
CA PHE A 453 -23.23 26.99 -8.15
C PHE A 453 -21.74 27.11 -8.51
N ASN A 454 -21.25 26.32 -9.49
CA ASN A 454 -19.85 26.25 -9.90
C ASN A 454 -18.85 26.03 -8.74
N LEU A 455 -19.29 25.31 -7.69
CA LEU A 455 -18.45 24.94 -6.55
C LEU A 455 -17.87 23.54 -6.74
N PRO A 456 -16.62 23.28 -6.31
CA PRO A 456 -16.06 21.93 -6.23
C PRO A 456 -16.95 20.96 -5.45
N ILE A 457 -16.95 19.70 -5.86
CA ILE A 457 -17.76 18.62 -5.28
C ILE A 457 -16.85 17.50 -4.78
N ALA A 458 -17.00 17.10 -3.52
CA ALA A 458 -16.42 15.87 -3.01
C ALA A 458 -17.48 14.77 -2.91
N ALA A 459 -17.19 13.61 -3.52
CA ALA A 459 -17.94 12.39 -3.26
C ALA A 459 -17.48 11.79 -1.94
N THR A 460 -18.05 12.31 -0.86
CA THR A 460 -17.76 11.85 0.49
C THR A 460 -18.42 10.50 0.73
N GLU A 461 -17.94 9.78 1.73
CA GLU A 461 -18.60 8.60 2.29
C GLU A 461 -19.04 7.55 1.23
N PHE A 462 -18.19 7.29 0.24
CA PHE A 462 -18.46 6.37 -0.87
C PHE A 462 -18.53 4.93 -0.37
N GLU A 463 -19.68 4.28 -0.60
CA GLU A 463 -19.88 2.85 -0.32
C GLU A 463 -21.16 2.29 -0.98
N MET A 464 -21.17 0.99 -1.22
CA MET A 464 -22.32 0.24 -1.73
C MET A 464 -23.03 -0.47 -0.59
N LYS A 465 -24.36 -0.28 -0.45
CA LYS A 465 -25.16 -1.01 0.54
C LYS A 465 -25.49 -2.42 0.05
N ASP A 466 -25.90 -3.26 0.98
CA ASP A 466 -26.30 -4.64 0.67
C ASP A 466 -27.54 -4.76 -0.22
N THR A 467 -28.35 -3.70 -0.29
CA THR A 467 -29.53 -3.63 -1.18
C THR A 467 -29.17 -3.52 -2.66
N ILE A 468 -27.89 -3.28 -3.00
CA ILE A 468 -27.40 -3.26 -4.39
C ILE A 468 -27.42 -4.65 -5.02
N GLY A 469 -27.21 -5.70 -4.21
CA GLY A 469 -27.11 -7.07 -4.69
C GLY A 469 -25.88 -7.81 -4.15
N ASP A 470 -25.39 -8.76 -4.93
CA ASP A 470 -24.20 -9.55 -4.63
C ASP A 470 -22.89 -8.74 -4.76
N GLU A 471 -21.74 -9.39 -4.56
CA GLU A 471 -20.45 -8.72 -4.59
C GLU A 471 -20.04 -8.26 -6.01
N LEU A 472 -20.46 -8.98 -7.05
CA LEU A 472 -20.18 -8.61 -8.44
C LEU A 472 -21.06 -7.42 -8.87
N GLU A 473 -22.33 -7.40 -8.46
CA GLU A 473 -23.23 -6.26 -8.65
C GLU A 473 -22.72 -5.01 -7.93
N LYS A 474 -22.16 -5.16 -6.73
CA LYS A 474 -21.48 -4.06 -6.02
C LYS A 474 -20.21 -3.60 -6.75
N ALA A 475 -19.43 -4.53 -7.32
CA ALA A 475 -18.24 -4.19 -8.11
C ALA A 475 -18.62 -3.41 -9.38
N ALA A 476 -19.65 -3.84 -10.10
CA ALA A 476 -20.19 -3.13 -11.27
C ALA A 476 -20.72 -1.74 -10.91
N MET A 477 -21.42 -1.61 -9.77
CA MET A 477 -21.88 -0.31 -9.29
C MET A 477 -20.70 0.59 -8.86
N THR A 478 -19.66 0.03 -8.25
CA THR A 478 -18.42 0.78 -7.93
C THR A 478 -17.75 1.31 -9.18
N GLU A 479 -17.61 0.48 -10.21
CA GLU A 479 -17.02 0.90 -11.48
C GLU A 479 -17.84 2.03 -12.11
N ARG A 480 -19.16 1.85 -12.21
CA ARG A 480 -20.09 2.83 -12.79
C ARG A 480 -20.01 4.18 -12.08
N VAL A 481 -20.20 4.18 -10.76
CA VAL A 481 -20.28 5.42 -9.97
C VAL A 481 -18.92 6.12 -9.96
N MET A 482 -17.81 5.40 -9.77
CA MET A 482 -16.48 6.02 -9.78
C MET A 482 -16.18 6.65 -11.14
N THR A 483 -16.50 5.99 -12.25
CA THR A 483 -16.30 6.52 -13.60
C THR A 483 -17.11 7.80 -13.84
N VAL A 484 -18.39 7.82 -13.45
CA VAL A 484 -19.23 9.02 -13.59
C VAL A 484 -18.70 10.18 -12.74
N LEU A 485 -18.37 9.92 -11.46
CA LEU A 485 -17.81 10.91 -10.54
C LEU A 485 -16.47 11.46 -11.05
N PHE A 486 -15.54 10.58 -11.45
CA PHE A 486 -14.24 10.97 -11.97
C PHE A 486 -14.37 11.77 -13.27
N SER A 487 -15.37 11.49 -14.12
CA SER A 487 -15.59 12.24 -15.35
C SER A 487 -16.13 13.67 -15.15
N HIS A 488 -16.72 14.00 -14.00
CA HIS A 488 -17.41 15.27 -13.82
C HIS A 488 -16.45 16.40 -13.42
N ARG A 489 -16.42 17.52 -14.18
CA ARG A 489 -15.44 18.62 -14.02
C ARG A 489 -15.33 19.19 -12.60
N LEU A 490 -16.46 19.31 -11.90
CA LEU A 490 -16.51 19.88 -10.55
C LEU A 490 -16.14 18.88 -9.46
N VAL A 491 -16.17 17.57 -9.74
CA VAL A 491 -15.79 16.59 -8.72
C VAL A 491 -14.28 16.66 -8.54
N ASN A 492 -13.80 16.80 -7.30
CA ASN A 492 -12.37 16.92 -6.98
C ASN A 492 -11.83 15.74 -6.18
N GLY A 493 -12.71 14.88 -5.65
CA GLY A 493 -12.30 13.69 -4.94
C GLY A 493 -13.42 12.68 -4.66
N ILE A 494 -13.02 11.43 -4.42
CA ILE A 494 -13.87 10.31 -4.00
C ILE A 494 -13.23 9.67 -2.76
N TYR A 495 -14.00 9.54 -1.69
CA TYR A 495 -13.51 9.08 -0.39
C TYR A 495 -14.17 7.78 0.05
N ALA A 496 -13.39 6.69 0.11
CA ALA A 496 -13.87 5.41 0.62
C ALA A 496 -14.17 5.53 2.13
N TRP A 497 -15.44 5.38 2.53
CA TRP A 497 -15.86 5.51 3.94
C TRP A 497 -15.37 4.35 4.81
N THR A 498 -15.51 3.14 4.28
CA THR A 498 -15.26 1.91 5.00
C THR A 498 -14.12 1.17 4.31
N THR A 499 -12.88 1.38 4.76
CA THR A 499 -11.72 0.67 4.21
C THR A 499 -11.70 -0.80 4.66
N LEU A 500 -11.72 -1.01 5.97
CA LEU A 500 -11.83 -2.32 6.62
C LEU A 500 -13.22 -2.50 7.24
N PRO A 501 -13.69 -3.74 7.42
CA PRO A 501 -14.96 -4.00 8.11
C PRO A 501 -14.94 -3.42 9.53
N ARG A 502 -15.95 -2.60 9.87
CA ARG A 502 -16.12 -2.05 11.23
C ARG A 502 -17.54 -2.31 11.75
N GLY A 503 -17.65 -2.57 13.05
CA GLY A 503 -18.93 -2.82 13.72
C GLY A 503 -19.51 -4.21 13.41
N SER A 504 -20.85 -4.34 13.49
CA SER A 504 -21.56 -5.58 13.17
C SER A 504 -22.67 -5.33 12.15
N GLY A 505 -23.01 -6.33 11.33
CA GLY A 505 -24.07 -6.21 10.33
C GLY A 505 -23.69 -5.37 9.10
N GLY A 506 -24.65 -4.63 8.55
CA GLY A 506 -24.59 -3.99 7.23
C GLY A 506 -23.59 -2.84 7.03
N THR A 507 -22.76 -2.51 8.03
CA THR A 507 -21.63 -1.56 7.88
C THR A 507 -20.33 -2.32 7.57
N ALA A 508 -20.14 -3.49 8.19
CA ALA A 508 -18.99 -4.36 7.91
C ALA A 508 -19.01 -4.88 6.46
N SER A 509 -20.20 -5.10 5.91
CA SER A 509 -20.40 -5.55 4.53
C SER A 509 -20.07 -4.51 3.46
N ARG A 510 -19.84 -3.25 3.84
CA ARG A 510 -19.55 -2.13 2.90
C ARG A 510 -18.08 -1.90 2.64
N ALA A 511 -17.20 -2.58 3.40
CA ALA A 511 -15.77 -2.39 3.33
C ALA A 511 -15.19 -2.69 1.94
N ILE A 512 -14.15 -2.00 1.48
CA ILE A 512 -13.45 -2.40 0.23
C ILE A 512 -12.51 -3.59 0.44
N LEU A 513 -12.09 -3.82 1.69
CA LEU A 513 -11.29 -4.97 2.11
C LEU A 513 -12.09 -5.98 2.93
N GLU A 514 -11.64 -7.22 2.92
CA GLU A 514 -11.97 -8.22 3.93
C GLU A 514 -11.21 -7.96 5.24
N SER A 515 -11.67 -8.59 6.32
CA SER A 515 -11.03 -8.44 7.64
C SER A 515 -9.60 -8.97 7.71
N ASP A 516 -9.20 -9.83 6.75
CA ASP A 516 -7.86 -10.39 6.61
C ASP A 516 -6.93 -9.57 5.68
N GLY A 517 -7.41 -8.43 5.15
CA GLY A 517 -6.64 -7.55 4.26
C GLY A 517 -6.79 -7.87 2.77
N ARG A 518 -7.51 -8.92 2.36
CA ARG A 518 -7.77 -9.15 0.93
C ARG A 518 -8.74 -8.12 0.36
N LEU A 519 -8.58 -7.75 -0.92
CA LEU A 519 -9.56 -6.95 -1.65
C LEU A 519 -10.84 -7.76 -1.90
N ARG A 520 -11.99 -7.12 -1.66
CA ARG A 520 -13.27 -7.56 -2.21
C ARG A 520 -13.35 -7.18 -3.69
N LEU A 521 -14.31 -7.72 -4.46
CA LEU A 521 -14.40 -7.42 -5.90
C LEU A 521 -14.52 -5.92 -6.17
N ARG A 522 -15.35 -5.20 -5.41
CA ARG A 522 -15.42 -3.72 -5.51
C ARG A 522 -14.10 -3.02 -5.14
N GLY A 523 -13.32 -3.60 -4.23
CA GLY A 523 -12.00 -3.10 -3.86
C GLY A 523 -11.00 -3.29 -4.99
N LYS A 524 -11.04 -4.44 -5.68
CA LYS A 524 -10.25 -4.69 -6.90
C LYS A 524 -10.59 -3.68 -8.00
N VAL A 525 -11.88 -3.42 -8.23
CA VAL A 525 -12.33 -2.38 -9.18
C VAL A 525 -11.75 -1.02 -8.80
N TRP A 526 -11.87 -0.60 -7.54
CA TRP A 526 -11.30 0.67 -7.09
C TRP A 526 -9.81 0.76 -7.38
N MET A 527 -9.04 -0.25 -6.97
CA MET A 527 -7.58 -0.27 -7.15
C MET A 527 -7.21 -0.26 -8.63
N HIS A 528 -7.90 -1.03 -9.46
CA HIS A 528 -7.66 -1.08 -10.90
C HIS A 528 -7.94 0.27 -11.57
N LEU A 529 -9.09 0.89 -11.27
CA LEU A 529 -9.42 2.21 -11.84
C LEU A 529 -8.37 3.26 -11.45
N MET A 530 -8.01 3.33 -10.18
CA MET A 530 -7.11 4.36 -9.66
C MET A 530 -5.64 4.20 -10.06
N LYS A 531 -5.13 2.95 -10.14
CA LYS A 531 -3.70 2.67 -10.30
C LYS A 531 -3.32 2.05 -11.65
N LYS A 532 -4.30 1.68 -12.46
CA LYS A 532 -4.09 1.09 -13.80
C LYS A 532 -4.81 1.89 -14.87
N ARG A 533 -6.14 1.96 -14.84
CA ARG A 533 -6.92 2.61 -15.90
C ARG A 533 -6.75 4.13 -15.92
N TRP A 534 -6.73 4.76 -14.75
CA TRP A 534 -6.49 6.20 -14.61
C TRP A 534 -5.09 6.38 -14.04
N TRP A 535 -4.07 6.03 -14.81
CA TRP A 535 -2.67 6.23 -14.43
C TRP A 535 -1.83 6.44 -15.68
N THR A 536 -0.71 7.15 -15.56
CA THR A 536 0.22 7.38 -16.67
C THR A 536 1.57 6.75 -16.36
N ASP A 537 2.03 5.86 -17.24
CA ASP A 537 3.32 5.18 -17.15
C ASP A 537 3.74 4.82 -18.58
N GLU A 538 4.38 5.75 -19.27
CA GLU A 538 4.59 5.69 -20.73
C GLU A 538 6.07 5.90 -21.08
N THR A 539 6.55 5.20 -22.10
CA THR A 539 7.88 5.42 -22.69
C THR A 539 7.73 5.89 -24.13
N LEU A 540 8.23 7.09 -24.40
CA LEU A 540 8.18 7.76 -25.70
C LEU A 540 9.60 7.92 -26.25
N THR A 541 9.73 8.25 -27.54
CA THR A 541 11.02 8.51 -28.19
C THR A 541 10.96 9.88 -28.86
N THR A 542 11.97 10.71 -28.64
CA THR A 542 12.01 12.08 -29.19
C THR A 542 12.04 12.08 -30.72
N ASP A 543 11.31 13.01 -31.32
CA ASP A 543 11.30 13.26 -32.76
C ASP A 543 12.58 13.96 -33.26
N ALA A 544 12.63 14.29 -34.55
CA ALA A 544 13.77 14.99 -35.16
C ALA A 544 14.06 16.38 -34.54
N ASN A 545 13.10 16.97 -33.82
CA ASN A 545 13.24 18.25 -33.11
C ASN A 545 13.49 18.06 -31.61
N GLY A 546 13.77 16.83 -31.17
CA GLY A 546 14.02 16.49 -29.78
C GLY A 546 12.76 16.50 -28.91
N LYS A 547 11.56 16.40 -29.49
CA LYS A 547 10.29 16.55 -28.75
C LYS A 547 9.57 15.22 -28.56
N VAL A 548 8.92 15.06 -27.41
CA VAL A 548 7.82 14.10 -27.20
C VAL A 548 6.59 14.85 -26.68
N SER A 549 5.40 14.37 -27.06
CA SER A 549 4.13 14.89 -26.54
C SER A 549 3.34 13.74 -25.92
N LEU A 550 2.88 13.94 -24.69
CA LEU A 550 2.13 12.98 -23.90
C LEU A 550 0.83 13.60 -23.41
N ARG A 551 -0.29 12.92 -23.62
CA ARG A 551 -1.54 13.26 -22.95
C ARG A 551 -1.72 12.41 -21.70
N GLY A 552 -1.29 12.94 -20.54
CA GLY A 552 -1.22 12.23 -19.26
C GLY A 552 -2.27 12.69 -18.24
N PHE A 553 -2.59 11.85 -17.26
CA PHE A 553 -3.48 12.19 -16.13
C PHE A 553 -2.84 13.22 -15.19
N LYS A 554 -3.56 14.29 -14.86
CA LYS A 554 -3.07 15.37 -14.01
C LYS A 554 -2.57 14.85 -12.66
N GLY A 555 -1.37 15.23 -12.26
CA GLY A 555 -0.69 14.67 -11.10
C GLY A 555 0.77 15.06 -10.99
N ASP A 556 1.45 14.47 -10.00
CA ASP A 556 2.89 14.56 -9.83
C ASP A 556 3.55 13.45 -10.66
N TYR A 557 4.66 13.75 -11.31
CA TYR A 557 5.38 12.91 -12.26
C TYR A 557 6.86 12.90 -11.98
N THR A 558 7.50 11.78 -12.37
CA THR A 558 8.93 11.70 -12.59
C THR A 558 9.17 11.39 -14.07
N ILE A 559 10.03 12.19 -14.70
CA ILE A 559 10.45 12.05 -16.10
C ILE A 559 11.89 11.55 -16.08
N LEU A 560 12.16 10.48 -16.82
CA LEU A 560 13.49 9.90 -16.98
C LEU A 560 13.96 10.08 -18.41
N VAL A 561 15.12 10.74 -18.59
CA VAL A 561 15.75 10.97 -19.89
C VAL A 561 17.23 10.65 -19.78
N GLY A 562 17.67 9.52 -20.37
CA GLY A 562 19.10 9.17 -20.43
C GLY A 562 19.82 9.17 -19.08
N GLY A 563 19.14 8.81 -17.97
CA GLY A 563 19.69 8.83 -16.61
C GLY A 563 19.30 10.05 -15.77
N ASN A 564 18.88 11.15 -16.39
CA ASN A 564 18.39 12.33 -15.69
C ASN A 564 16.97 12.12 -15.18
N VAL A 565 16.73 12.54 -13.94
CA VAL A 565 15.43 12.46 -13.25
C VAL A 565 14.90 13.88 -13.06
N VAL A 566 13.72 14.16 -13.61
CA VAL A 566 13.04 15.44 -13.44
C VAL A 566 11.67 15.20 -12.83
N ASP A 567 11.44 15.77 -11.64
CA ASP A 567 10.11 15.77 -11.04
C ASP A 567 9.29 16.97 -11.54
N LEU A 568 8.04 16.71 -11.90
CA LEU A 568 7.14 17.68 -12.51
C LEU A 568 5.72 17.51 -11.94
N LYS A 569 5.03 18.61 -11.69
CA LYS A 569 3.58 18.59 -11.46
C LYS A 569 2.84 18.98 -12.75
N LEU A 570 1.95 18.13 -13.23
CA LEU A 570 1.10 18.34 -14.40
C LEU A 570 -0.35 18.63 -13.97
N ASP A 571 -0.75 19.89 -13.94
CA ASP A 571 -2.13 20.32 -13.64
C ASP A 571 -2.83 21.03 -14.82
N GLU A 572 -2.06 21.52 -15.79
CA GLU A 572 -2.52 22.07 -17.07
C GLU A 572 -1.59 21.69 -18.22
N ASP A 573 -1.97 22.04 -19.45
CA ASP A 573 -1.12 21.80 -20.61
C ASP A 573 0.17 22.62 -20.45
N GLN A 574 1.32 21.95 -20.50
CA GLN A 574 2.60 22.59 -20.25
C GLN A 574 3.72 22.00 -21.09
N GLN A 575 4.78 22.78 -21.23
CA GLN A 575 6.01 22.39 -21.88
C GLN A 575 7.14 22.37 -20.85
N THR A 576 8.03 21.40 -20.96
CA THR A 576 9.25 21.34 -20.16
C THR A 576 10.44 21.01 -21.05
N GLU A 577 11.60 21.51 -20.69
CA GLU A 577 12.86 21.19 -21.35
C GLU A 577 13.73 20.38 -20.38
N VAL A 578 14.29 19.28 -20.87
CA VAL A 578 15.20 18.42 -20.12
C VAL A 578 16.54 18.42 -20.84
N THR A 579 17.53 19.03 -20.20
CA THR A 579 18.92 18.93 -20.65
C THR A 579 19.43 17.53 -20.36
N ARG A 580 19.91 16.86 -21.39
CA ARG A 580 20.69 15.63 -21.30
C ARG A 580 22.13 15.99 -21.57
N SER A 581 22.95 16.00 -20.53
CA SER A 581 24.36 16.29 -20.70
C SER A 581 25.02 15.31 -21.65
N ALA A 582 26.00 15.80 -22.40
CA ALA A 582 26.78 14.96 -23.28
C ALA A 582 27.30 13.75 -22.48
N PRO A 583 27.23 12.51 -23.01
CA PRO A 583 27.99 11.44 -22.41
C PRO A 583 29.43 11.94 -22.34
N ALA A 584 29.98 11.99 -21.13
CA ALA A 584 31.34 12.44 -20.92
C ALA A 584 32.30 11.58 -21.74
N GLU A 585 33.54 12.06 -21.94
CA GLU A 585 34.59 11.37 -22.72
C GLU A 585 34.80 9.90 -22.32
N GLN A 586 34.28 9.49 -21.17
CA GLN A 586 34.20 8.13 -20.68
C GLN A 586 32.77 7.59 -20.84
N SER A 587 32.56 6.59 -21.70
CA SER A 587 31.25 5.97 -21.97
C SER A 587 30.79 4.96 -20.91
N ALA A 588 31.68 4.59 -19.98
CA ALA A 588 31.53 3.49 -19.03
C ALA A 588 32.15 3.82 -17.65
N ILE A 589 31.80 3.07 -16.61
CA ILE A 589 32.47 3.19 -15.31
C ILE A 589 33.89 2.65 -15.41
N GLY A 590 34.87 3.48 -15.05
CA GLY A 590 36.30 3.12 -15.09
C GLY A 590 36.97 3.13 -13.72
N LEU A 591 38.30 3.10 -13.74
CA LEU A 591 39.16 3.32 -12.58
C LEU A 591 39.92 4.63 -12.73
N THR A 592 40.11 5.35 -11.63
CA THR A 592 41.00 6.51 -11.56
C THR A 592 41.83 6.45 -10.28
N GLU A 593 42.96 7.18 -10.24
CA GLU A 593 43.74 7.37 -9.03
C GLU A 593 43.64 8.83 -8.57
N ILE A 594 43.29 9.05 -7.31
CA ILE A 594 43.23 10.39 -6.69
C ILE A 594 43.95 10.28 -5.35
N GLU A 595 44.98 11.12 -5.17
CA GLU A 595 45.81 11.16 -3.94
C GLU A 595 46.37 9.78 -3.53
N GLY A 596 46.80 8.98 -4.50
CA GLY A 596 47.37 7.64 -4.26
C GLY A 596 46.33 6.57 -3.88
N ARG A 597 45.02 6.87 -4.03
CA ARG A 597 43.91 5.93 -3.84
C ARG A 597 43.21 5.66 -5.16
N THR A 598 42.94 4.38 -5.43
CA THR A 598 42.12 3.97 -6.56
C THR A 598 40.63 4.18 -6.24
N TRP A 599 39.92 4.80 -7.16
CA TRP A 599 38.47 5.02 -7.12
C TRP A 599 37.81 4.43 -8.36
N LEU A 600 36.55 4.02 -8.24
CA LEU A 600 35.70 3.90 -9.42
C LEU A 600 35.33 5.30 -9.89
N ILE A 601 35.21 5.52 -11.18
CA ILE A 601 34.81 6.81 -11.75
C ILE A 601 33.62 6.60 -12.69
N THR A 602 32.55 7.38 -12.50
CA THR A 602 31.38 7.32 -13.39
C THR A 602 31.71 7.86 -14.78
N PRO A 603 30.89 7.57 -15.80
CA PRO A 603 31.01 8.21 -17.12
C PRO A 603 31.20 9.72 -17.02
N GLU A 604 30.44 10.40 -16.16
CA GLU A 604 30.47 11.84 -15.91
C GLU A 604 31.74 12.35 -15.20
N GLY A 605 32.69 11.46 -14.89
CA GLY A 605 33.95 11.77 -14.23
C GLY A 605 33.83 11.93 -12.71
N LYS A 606 32.78 11.40 -12.08
CA LYS A 606 32.62 11.47 -10.61
C LYS A 606 33.25 10.25 -9.96
N PRO A 607 34.27 10.40 -9.09
CA PRO A 607 34.79 9.27 -8.35
C PRO A 607 33.76 8.79 -7.32
N PHE A 608 33.74 7.49 -7.03
CA PHE A 608 32.90 6.92 -5.99
C PHE A 608 33.49 5.62 -5.42
N PHE A 609 33.13 5.32 -4.18
CA PHE A 609 33.33 4.01 -3.57
C PHE A 609 32.02 3.21 -3.69
N ALA A 610 32.03 2.09 -4.40
CA ALA A 610 30.81 1.30 -4.62
C ALA A 610 30.40 0.58 -3.33
N HIS A 611 29.49 1.17 -2.56
CA HIS A 611 28.93 0.56 -1.36
C HIS A 611 27.47 0.20 -1.61
N GLY A 612 27.19 -1.11 -1.58
CA GLY A 612 25.95 -1.63 -2.12
C GLY A 612 25.46 -2.92 -1.49
N ILE A 613 24.48 -3.54 -2.15
CA ILE A 613 23.90 -4.84 -1.77
C ILE A 613 23.94 -5.81 -2.97
N THR A 614 24.32 -7.06 -2.74
CA THR A 614 24.28 -8.14 -3.75
C THR A 614 23.01 -9.00 -3.63
N HIS A 615 22.65 -9.73 -4.70
CA HIS A 615 21.45 -10.55 -4.84
C HIS A 615 20.11 -9.79 -4.75
N ALA A 616 20.01 -8.65 -5.44
CA ALA A 616 18.75 -7.91 -5.56
C ALA A 616 17.63 -8.71 -6.26
N THR A 617 17.97 -9.74 -7.05
CA THR A 617 17.06 -10.74 -7.64
C THR A 617 16.47 -11.76 -6.63
N ASN A 618 16.62 -11.54 -5.32
CA ASN A 618 16.12 -12.45 -4.30
C ASN A 618 14.64 -12.79 -4.51
N ARG A 619 14.31 -14.09 -4.61
CA ARG A 619 12.98 -14.59 -4.94
C ARG A 619 11.90 -14.21 -3.91
N SER A 620 12.29 -13.93 -2.66
CA SER A 620 11.37 -13.46 -1.61
C SER A 620 10.90 -12.01 -1.82
N LEU A 621 11.51 -11.25 -2.73
CA LEU A 621 11.16 -9.86 -3.05
C LEU A 621 10.14 -9.73 -4.21
N SER A 622 9.60 -10.85 -4.69
CA SER A 622 8.86 -10.97 -5.96
C SER A 622 8.12 -9.68 -6.38
N ALA A 623 8.69 -8.98 -7.36
CA ALA A 623 8.19 -7.83 -8.12
C ALA A 623 8.26 -6.40 -7.53
N ASP A 624 8.70 -6.16 -6.29
CA ASP A 624 8.81 -4.79 -5.74
C ASP A 624 10.23 -4.21 -5.80
N TYR A 625 10.81 -4.16 -7.00
CA TYR A 625 12.14 -3.56 -7.21
C TYR A 625 12.14 -2.06 -6.92
N GLY A 626 11.00 -1.38 -7.09
CA GLY A 626 10.85 0.04 -6.72
C GLY A 626 11.05 0.28 -5.23
N ALA A 627 10.42 -0.52 -4.37
CA ALA A 627 10.61 -0.40 -2.92
C ALA A 627 12.03 -0.79 -2.49
N LEU A 628 12.64 -1.83 -3.09
CA LEU A 628 14.04 -2.16 -2.80
C LEU A 628 14.96 -1.00 -3.18
N SER A 629 14.78 -0.45 -4.38
CA SER A 629 15.56 0.69 -4.85
C SER A 629 15.46 1.87 -3.92
N LYS A 630 14.23 2.23 -3.54
CA LYS A 630 13.99 3.28 -2.56
C LYS A 630 14.65 2.99 -1.22
N ALA A 631 14.47 1.80 -0.65
CA ALA A 631 15.05 1.43 0.65
C ALA A 631 16.59 1.47 0.63
N CYS A 632 17.22 1.06 -0.47
CA CYS A 632 18.67 1.16 -0.64
C CYS A 632 19.12 2.62 -0.71
N GLN A 633 18.47 3.44 -1.54
CA GLN A 633 18.81 4.85 -1.73
C GLN A 633 18.53 5.70 -0.49
N ASP A 634 17.44 5.45 0.24
CA ASP A 634 17.10 6.14 1.49
C ASP A 634 18.19 5.93 2.57
N LEU A 635 18.91 4.80 2.51
CA LEU A 635 20.06 4.53 3.38
C LEU A 635 21.39 5.01 2.79
N GLY A 636 21.41 5.52 1.57
CA GLY A 636 22.61 6.00 0.88
C GLY A 636 23.48 4.91 0.23
N PHE A 637 22.95 3.70 -0.01
CA PHE A 637 23.64 2.76 -0.88
C PHE A 637 23.67 3.30 -2.31
N ASN A 638 24.83 3.20 -2.96
CA ASN A 638 25.09 3.82 -4.27
C ASN A 638 25.37 2.79 -5.39
N ALA A 639 25.28 1.50 -5.09
CA ALA A 639 25.53 0.45 -6.09
C ALA A 639 24.78 -0.86 -5.78
N TYR A 640 24.65 -1.71 -6.80
CA TYR A 640 24.21 -3.10 -6.69
C TYR A 640 25.34 -4.07 -7.02
N GLY A 641 25.46 -5.13 -6.23
CA GLY A 641 26.35 -6.24 -6.54
C GLY A 641 25.76 -7.13 -7.64
N TYR A 642 26.38 -8.29 -7.84
CA TYR A 642 25.89 -9.28 -8.79
C TYR A 642 24.46 -9.76 -8.49
N GLY A 643 23.77 -10.21 -9.54
CA GLY A 643 22.35 -10.56 -9.46
C GLY A 643 21.44 -9.34 -9.34
N CYS A 644 21.83 -8.22 -9.96
CA CYS A 644 21.00 -7.03 -10.16
C CYS A 644 19.94 -7.30 -11.25
N PRO A 645 18.63 -7.17 -10.95
CA PRO A 645 17.55 -7.40 -11.92
C PRO A 645 17.47 -6.26 -12.94
N GLY A 646 17.02 -6.57 -14.16
CA GLY A 646 16.91 -5.60 -15.27
C GLY A 646 16.35 -4.22 -14.90
N PRO A 647 15.20 -4.13 -14.20
CA PRO A 647 14.63 -2.83 -13.82
C PRO A 647 15.49 -1.96 -12.88
N LEU A 648 16.48 -2.54 -12.20
CA LEU A 648 17.39 -1.79 -11.31
C LEU A 648 18.69 -1.38 -12.00
N LYS A 649 19.02 -1.95 -13.15
CA LYS A 649 20.25 -1.65 -13.89
C LYS A 649 20.30 -0.23 -14.45
N SER A 650 19.15 0.43 -14.60
CA SER A 650 19.07 1.83 -15.01
C SER A 650 19.07 2.80 -13.82
N ASN A 651 19.06 2.30 -12.57
CA ASN A 651 18.88 3.12 -11.38
C ASN A 651 20.19 3.44 -10.64
N LEU A 652 21.05 2.45 -10.42
CA LEU A 652 22.34 2.61 -9.74
C LEU A 652 23.43 1.80 -10.47
N PRO A 653 24.71 2.19 -10.32
CA PRO A 653 25.85 1.35 -10.69
C PRO A 653 25.70 -0.10 -10.25
N TYR A 654 26.02 -1.06 -11.12
CA TYR A 654 25.85 -2.47 -10.81
C TYR A 654 26.96 -3.36 -11.37
N VAL A 655 27.20 -4.52 -10.73
CA VAL A 655 28.09 -5.55 -11.28
C VAL A 655 27.26 -6.67 -11.92
N GLU A 656 27.64 -7.13 -13.10
CA GLU A 656 27.03 -8.29 -13.76
C GLU A 656 27.83 -9.56 -13.48
N GLY A 657 27.16 -10.69 -13.25
CA GLY A 657 27.86 -11.93 -12.91
C GLY A 657 27.10 -13.18 -13.32
N ARG A 658 27.81 -14.09 -13.99
CA ARG A 658 27.32 -15.42 -14.36
C ARG A 658 28.23 -16.49 -13.75
N ASN A 659 27.79 -17.75 -13.77
CA ASN A 659 28.63 -18.92 -13.51
C ASN A 659 28.75 -19.69 -14.83
N TYR A 660 29.72 -19.34 -15.66
CA TYR A 660 29.87 -19.94 -17.00
C TYR A 660 30.26 -21.42 -16.94
N VAL A 661 31.07 -21.78 -15.94
CA VAL A 661 31.43 -23.15 -15.62
C VAL A 661 30.89 -23.49 -14.22
N PRO A 662 30.19 -24.63 -14.03
CA PRO A 662 29.59 -24.97 -12.75
C PRO A 662 30.63 -25.58 -11.77
N ILE A 663 31.74 -24.88 -11.54
CA ILE A 663 32.86 -25.27 -10.65
C ILE A 663 32.80 -24.59 -9.28
N SER A 664 31.72 -23.87 -8.97
CA SER A 664 31.56 -23.22 -7.68
C SER A 664 31.57 -24.24 -6.53
N THR A 665 32.40 -24.01 -5.52
CA THR A 665 32.58 -24.92 -4.37
C THR A 665 31.29 -25.17 -3.58
N TYR A 666 30.34 -24.24 -3.60
CA TYR A 666 29.05 -24.41 -2.93
C TYR A 666 28.15 -25.48 -3.58
N ARG A 667 28.41 -25.89 -4.83
CA ARG A 667 27.52 -26.81 -5.59
C ARG A 667 27.60 -28.26 -5.09
N GLY A 668 28.77 -28.74 -4.62
CA GLY A 668 28.97 -30.04 -3.94
C GLY A 668 28.34 -31.31 -4.55
N LYS A 669 28.34 -32.43 -3.81
CA LYS A 669 27.97 -33.83 -4.23
C LYS A 669 26.56 -34.08 -4.84
N GLY A 670 25.74 -33.06 -5.11
CA GLY A 670 24.32 -33.18 -5.48
C GLY A 670 23.98 -33.09 -6.99
N GLY A 671 24.97 -33.18 -7.88
CA GLY A 671 24.74 -33.47 -9.31
C GLY A 671 24.99 -32.35 -10.33
N SER A 672 25.09 -31.06 -9.94
CA SER A 672 25.35 -29.97 -10.92
C SER A 672 26.83 -29.57 -11.06
N PHE A 673 27.69 -29.92 -10.09
CA PHE A 673 29.12 -29.59 -10.14
C PHE A 673 29.84 -30.41 -11.21
N ARG A 674 30.54 -29.76 -12.13
CA ARG A 674 31.39 -30.44 -13.12
C ARG A 674 32.48 -29.51 -13.64
N PHE A 675 33.64 -30.11 -13.90
CA PHE A 675 34.68 -29.51 -14.73
C PHE A 675 34.34 -29.70 -16.22
N ILE A 676 35.08 -29.00 -17.08
CA ILE A 676 35.03 -29.13 -18.53
C ILE A 676 36.45 -29.35 -19.04
N ASP A 677 36.62 -29.97 -20.19
CA ASP A 677 37.91 -29.94 -20.87
C ASP A 677 38.09 -28.54 -21.49
N ILE A 678 38.87 -27.67 -20.84
CA ILE A 678 39.09 -26.30 -21.32
C ILE A 678 39.93 -26.25 -22.59
N PHE A 679 40.65 -27.32 -22.92
CA PHE A 679 41.45 -27.44 -24.14
C PHE A 679 40.61 -27.94 -25.33
N ASP A 680 39.35 -28.37 -25.13
CA ASP A 680 38.45 -28.71 -26.22
C ASP A 680 37.96 -27.42 -26.92
N PRO A 681 38.29 -27.20 -28.21
CA PRO A 681 37.88 -25.99 -28.92
C PRO A 681 36.36 -25.75 -28.92
N ARG A 682 35.56 -26.81 -28.83
CA ARG A 682 34.09 -26.70 -28.74
C ARG A 682 33.66 -26.11 -27.39
N GLN A 683 34.35 -26.45 -26.30
CA GLN A 683 34.08 -25.87 -24.99
C GLN A 683 34.54 -24.40 -24.96
N GLN A 684 35.69 -24.10 -25.55
CA GLN A 684 36.19 -22.72 -25.66
C GLN A 684 35.21 -21.83 -26.42
N GLN A 685 34.77 -22.28 -27.60
CA GLN A 685 33.78 -21.56 -28.41
C GLN A 685 32.44 -21.39 -27.67
N ARG A 686 32.01 -22.42 -26.92
CA ARG A 686 30.80 -22.34 -26.10
C ARG A 686 30.92 -21.26 -25.01
N LEU A 687 32.06 -21.19 -24.33
CA LEU A 687 32.32 -20.17 -23.31
C LEU A 687 32.38 -18.78 -23.91
N ALA A 688 33.17 -18.58 -24.97
CA ALA A 688 33.28 -17.30 -25.68
C ALA A 688 31.90 -16.80 -26.17
N THR A 689 31.06 -17.70 -26.70
CA THR A 689 29.69 -17.37 -27.12
C THR A 689 28.81 -16.94 -25.94
N GLN A 690 28.96 -17.56 -24.77
CA GLN A 690 28.21 -17.17 -23.58
C GLN A 690 28.67 -15.82 -23.01
N VAL A 691 29.98 -15.55 -23.03
CA VAL A 691 30.55 -14.25 -22.64
C VAL A 691 30.04 -13.16 -23.57
N LYS A 692 30.14 -13.37 -24.90
CA LYS A 692 29.57 -12.50 -25.93
C LYS A 692 28.12 -12.11 -25.63
N GLN A 693 27.27 -13.09 -25.32
CA GLN A 693 25.87 -12.83 -25.03
C GLN A 693 25.68 -11.92 -23.81
N THR A 694 26.44 -12.15 -22.74
CA THR A 694 26.38 -11.32 -21.54
C THR A 694 26.90 -9.90 -21.82
N CYS A 695 28.00 -9.75 -22.56
CA CYS A 695 28.55 -8.46 -22.97
C CYS A 695 27.53 -7.66 -23.80
N LEU A 696 26.98 -8.26 -24.87
CA LEU A 696 25.99 -7.60 -25.73
C LEU A 696 24.70 -7.17 -24.99
N GLN A 697 24.38 -7.79 -23.85
CA GLN A 697 23.22 -7.42 -23.04
C GLN A 697 23.47 -6.22 -22.11
N ASN A 698 24.73 -5.88 -21.84
CA ASN A 698 25.07 -4.90 -20.79
C ASN A 698 26.02 -3.78 -21.25
N ARG A 699 26.81 -3.98 -22.31
CA ARG A 699 27.87 -3.06 -22.76
C ARG A 699 27.41 -1.64 -23.08
N ASP A 700 26.12 -1.44 -23.38
CA ASP A 700 25.58 -0.13 -23.71
C ASP A 700 24.97 0.57 -22.47
N ASN A 701 25.11 -0.02 -21.27
CA ASN A 701 24.56 0.53 -20.04
C ASN A 701 25.64 1.28 -19.24
N PRO A 702 25.52 2.62 -19.08
CA PRO A 702 26.53 3.45 -18.41
C PRO A 702 26.68 3.14 -16.90
N ASN A 703 25.71 2.44 -16.29
CA ASN A 703 25.78 2.03 -14.90
C ASN A 703 26.52 0.70 -14.68
N LEU A 704 26.95 0.01 -15.73
CA LEU A 704 27.69 -1.23 -15.53
C LEU A 704 29.07 -0.91 -14.92
N ILE A 705 29.36 -1.48 -13.76
CA ILE A 705 30.69 -1.42 -13.12
C ILE A 705 31.62 -2.43 -13.79
N GLY A 706 31.13 -3.63 -14.09
CA GLY A 706 31.95 -4.68 -14.72
C GLY A 706 31.39 -6.09 -14.61
N TYR A 707 32.22 -7.09 -14.96
CA TYR A 707 31.81 -8.50 -15.10
C TYR A 707 32.50 -9.48 -14.16
N TYR A 708 31.73 -10.46 -13.67
CA TYR A 708 32.21 -11.70 -13.04
C TYR A 708 31.96 -12.95 -13.89
N TRP A 709 32.87 -13.92 -13.80
CA TRP A 709 32.82 -15.16 -14.59
C TRP A 709 32.36 -16.41 -13.83
N THR A 710 32.90 -16.62 -12.63
CA THR A 710 32.54 -17.76 -11.78
C THR A 710 32.61 -17.40 -10.29
N ASP A 711 31.67 -17.95 -9.52
CA ASP A 711 31.56 -17.83 -8.08
C ASP A 711 32.36 -18.92 -7.36
N LEU A 712 33.38 -18.54 -6.58
CA LEU A 712 34.15 -19.42 -5.69
C LEU A 712 34.60 -20.73 -6.37
N GLY A 713 35.30 -20.61 -7.50
CA GLY A 713 35.77 -21.74 -8.29
C GLY A 713 36.64 -22.73 -7.49
N ALA A 714 36.50 -24.02 -7.79
CA ALA A 714 37.27 -25.10 -7.17
C ALA A 714 38.72 -25.17 -7.71
N TRP A 715 39.47 -24.08 -7.53
CA TRP A 715 40.86 -23.95 -7.97
C TRP A 715 41.87 -24.74 -7.13
N PRO A 716 41.82 -24.75 -5.78
CA PRO A 716 42.81 -25.48 -4.98
C PRO A 716 42.75 -26.99 -5.25
N LEU A 717 43.93 -27.62 -5.38
CA LEU A 717 44.07 -29.08 -5.53
C LEU A 717 43.34 -29.86 -4.42
N LYS A 718 43.34 -29.30 -3.20
CA LYS A 718 42.54 -29.76 -2.07
C LYS A 718 41.48 -28.72 -1.72
N ASN A 719 40.22 -29.05 -1.97
CA ASN A 719 39.08 -28.17 -1.71
C ASN A 719 37.90 -28.96 -1.10
N SER A 720 36.84 -28.24 -0.71
CA SER A 720 35.66 -28.79 -0.03
C SER A 720 34.82 -29.74 -0.89
N VAL A 721 34.97 -29.72 -2.22
CA VAL A 721 34.26 -30.61 -3.14
C VAL A 721 34.94 -31.97 -3.23
N GLY A 722 36.25 -32.03 -2.94
CA GLY A 722 37.06 -33.26 -3.04
C GLY A 722 37.37 -33.69 -4.47
N LYS A 723 37.25 -32.77 -5.43
CA LYS A 723 37.66 -32.96 -6.84
C LYS A 723 38.47 -31.75 -7.28
N ASN A 724 39.42 -31.91 -8.18
CA ASN A 724 40.21 -30.81 -8.73
C ASN A 724 40.37 -30.93 -10.25
N TRP A 725 40.77 -29.83 -10.88
CA TRP A 725 40.96 -29.70 -12.33
C TRP A 725 41.99 -30.67 -12.90
N VAL A 726 43.12 -30.86 -12.20
CA VAL A 726 44.24 -31.68 -12.67
C VAL A 726 43.83 -33.14 -12.77
N ASP A 727 43.21 -33.69 -11.73
CA ASP A 727 42.72 -35.06 -11.73
C ASP A 727 41.64 -35.26 -12.79
N PHE A 728 40.71 -34.31 -12.94
CA PHE A 728 39.69 -34.37 -13.97
C PHE A 728 40.29 -34.46 -15.39
N ILE A 729 41.25 -33.60 -15.74
CA ILE A 729 41.90 -33.62 -17.05
C ILE A 729 42.73 -34.91 -17.22
N ARG A 730 43.38 -35.38 -16.16
CA ARG A 730 44.17 -36.62 -16.17
C ARG A 730 43.32 -37.86 -16.46
N GLU A 731 42.06 -37.87 -16.00
CA GLU A 731 41.10 -38.97 -16.18
C GLU A 731 40.38 -38.97 -17.54
N LEU A 732 40.59 -37.95 -18.39
CA LEU A 732 39.99 -37.90 -19.72
C LEU A 732 40.56 -38.99 -20.66
N PRO A 733 39.80 -39.41 -21.69
CA PRO A 733 40.29 -40.31 -22.74
C PRO A 733 41.60 -39.82 -23.37
N ALA A 734 42.48 -40.75 -23.78
CA ALA A 734 43.82 -40.44 -24.31
C ALA A 734 43.81 -39.49 -25.52
N ASP A 735 42.76 -39.53 -26.32
CA ASP A 735 42.57 -38.70 -27.51
C ASP A 735 41.93 -37.32 -27.22
N ALA A 736 41.42 -37.11 -26.00
CA ALA A 736 40.83 -35.84 -25.58
C ALA A 736 41.88 -34.71 -25.57
N PRO A 737 41.51 -33.48 -26.00
CA PRO A 737 42.44 -32.35 -26.05
C PRO A 737 43.16 -32.08 -24.72
N GLY A 738 42.45 -32.06 -23.59
CA GLY A 738 43.06 -31.84 -22.29
C GLY A 738 44.01 -32.94 -21.86
N ARG A 739 43.73 -34.20 -22.25
CA ARG A 739 44.63 -35.33 -21.96
C ARG A 739 45.92 -35.23 -22.75
N LYS A 740 45.87 -34.74 -24.00
CA LYS A 740 47.04 -34.43 -24.82
C LYS A 740 47.84 -33.27 -24.24
N ALA A 741 47.19 -32.19 -23.84
CA ALA A 741 47.84 -31.06 -23.17
C ALA A 741 48.56 -31.49 -21.87
N TYR A 742 47.98 -32.43 -21.11
CA TYR A 742 48.66 -33.00 -19.95
C TYR A 742 49.89 -33.85 -20.33
N ALA A 743 49.81 -34.65 -21.39
CA ALA A 743 50.95 -35.43 -21.86
C ALA A 743 52.11 -34.52 -22.33
N GLU A 744 51.80 -33.49 -23.13
CA GLU A 744 52.76 -32.49 -23.57
C GLU A 744 53.40 -31.73 -22.39
N PHE A 745 52.60 -31.38 -21.38
CA PHE A 745 53.12 -30.79 -20.14
C PHE A 745 54.11 -31.73 -19.44
N LEU A 746 53.78 -33.03 -19.33
CA LEU A 746 54.67 -34.02 -18.70
C LEU A 746 56.00 -34.16 -19.43
N ASP A 747 56.00 -34.11 -20.76
CA ASP A 747 57.23 -34.19 -21.58
C ASP A 747 58.17 -33.00 -21.31
N SER A 748 57.61 -31.85 -20.92
CA SER A 748 58.36 -30.63 -20.60
C SER A 748 58.70 -30.48 -19.11
N TRP A 749 58.10 -31.28 -18.23
CA TRP A 749 58.25 -31.13 -16.78
C TRP A 749 59.60 -31.65 -16.28
N GLN A 750 60.30 -30.83 -15.50
CA GLN A 750 61.55 -31.20 -14.82
C GLN A 750 61.36 -31.18 -13.30
N GLY A 751 61.50 -32.34 -12.65
CA GLY A 751 61.40 -32.48 -11.20
C GLY A 751 60.59 -33.71 -10.77
N ASP A 752 60.76 -34.14 -9.52
CA ASP A 752 60.14 -35.34 -8.93
C ASP A 752 59.01 -35.04 -7.92
N ASP A 753 58.80 -33.78 -7.55
CA ASP A 753 57.70 -33.37 -6.66
C ASP A 753 56.35 -33.38 -7.38
N ALA A 754 55.51 -34.37 -7.02
CA ALA A 754 54.17 -34.54 -7.59
C ALA A 754 53.22 -33.36 -7.32
N LYS A 755 53.34 -32.69 -6.16
CA LYS A 755 52.51 -31.52 -5.83
C LYS A 755 52.92 -30.31 -6.64
N ALA A 756 54.23 -30.08 -6.78
CA ALA A 756 54.75 -28.99 -7.62
C ALA A 756 54.35 -29.19 -9.09
N ARG A 757 54.44 -30.42 -9.59
CA ARG A 757 53.98 -30.79 -10.93
C ARG A 757 52.49 -30.51 -11.13
N ASP A 758 51.66 -30.92 -10.19
CA ASP A 758 50.21 -30.75 -10.30
C ASP A 758 49.80 -29.26 -10.19
N LEU A 759 50.51 -28.45 -9.37
CA LEU A 759 50.35 -26.99 -9.39
C LEU A 759 50.81 -26.37 -10.72
N GLY A 760 51.91 -26.86 -11.28
CA GLY A 760 52.40 -26.45 -12.59
C GLY A 760 51.37 -26.71 -13.69
N PHE A 761 50.71 -27.87 -13.69
CA PHE A 761 49.66 -28.15 -14.66
C PHE A 761 48.37 -27.35 -14.39
N LEU A 762 48.01 -27.15 -13.11
CA LEU A 762 46.87 -26.28 -12.75
C LEU A 762 47.07 -24.86 -13.30
N ARG A 763 48.30 -24.33 -13.29
CA ARG A 763 48.65 -23.05 -13.91
C ARG A 763 48.37 -23.04 -15.42
N VAL A 764 48.71 -24.12 -16.14
CA VAL A 764 48.40 -24.26 -17.58
C VAL A 764 46.88 -24.27 -17.82
N ILE A 765 46.11 -24.99 -16.99
CA ILE A 765 44.64 -25.00 -17.07
C ILE A 765 44.07 -23.61 -16.82
N ALA A 766 44.55 -22.91 -15.79
CA ALA A 766 44.10 -21.57 -15.43
C ALA A 766 44.41 -20.56 -16.54
N ARG A 767 45.61 -20.61 -17.12
CA ARG A 767 46.01 -19.80 -18.28
C ARG A 767 45.01 -19.93 -19.42
N GLU A 768 44.68 -21.17 -19.80
CA GLU A 768 43.78 -21.40 -20.93
C GLU A 768 42.34 -20.98 -20.61
N TYR A 769 41.86 -21.23 -19.40
CA TYR A 769 40.54 -20.78 -18.96
C TYR A 769 40.42 -19.25 -18.99
N PHE A 770 41.36 -18.54 -18.36
CA PHE A 770 41.31 -17.08 -18.30
C PHE A 770 41.59 -16.42 -19.64
N ARG A 771 42.43 -17.02 -20.51
CA ARG A 771 42.60 -16.57 -21.88
C ARG A 771 41.30 -16.60 -22.67
N VAL A 772 40.60 -17.74 -22.66
CA VAL A 772 39.32 -17.89 -23.39
C VAL A 772 38.25 -16.92 -22.87
N MET A 773 38.16 -16.76 -21.55
CA MET A 773 37.18 -15.86 -20.94
C MET A 773 37.53 -14.39 -21.17
N GLY A 774 38.81 -14.03 -21.00
CA GLY A 774 39.34 -12.68 -21.13
C GLY A 774 39.31 -12.16 -22.55
N GLU A 775 39.81 -12.93 -23.53
CA GLU A 775 39.77 -12.56 -24.95
C GLU A 775 38.33 -12.28 -25.40
N ALA A 776 37.39 -13.17 -25.05
CA ALA A 776 35.99 -13.01 -25.44
C ALA A 776 35.33 -11.79 -24.77
N ASN A 777 35.70 -11.46 -23.53
CA ASN A 777 35.15 -10.30 -22.84
C ASN A 777 35.72 -9.00 -23.41
N GLN A 778 37.04 -8.92 -23.61
CA GLN A 778 37.73 -7.76 -24.20
C GLN A 778 37.28 -7.50 -25.64
N GLU A 779 37.03 -8.55 -26.44
CA GLU A 779 36.55 -8.42 -27.82
C GLU A 779 35.14 -7.80 -27.88
N HIS A 780 34.27 -8.13 -26.91
CA HIS A 780 32.85 -7.80 -26.99
C HIS A 780 32.39 -6.65 -26.10
N ASP A 781 33.19 -6.30 -25.10
CA ASP A 781 33.00 -5.13 -24.24
C ASP A 781 34.36 -4.66 -23.68
N PRO A 782 35.12 -3.86 -24.47
CA PRO A 782 36.43 -3.36 -24.06
C PRO A 782 36.36 -2.19 -23.07
N ASP A 783 35.18 -1.57 -22.89
CA ASP A 783 35.05 -0.31 -22.16
C ASP A 783 34.76 -0.52 -20.66
N HIS A 784 34.25 -1.69 -20.27
CA HIS A 784 33.85 -2.01 -18.91
C HIS A 784 34.84 -2.89 -18.16
N LEU A 785 34.92 -2.71 -16.84
CA LEU A 785 35.89 -3.45 -16.01
C LEU A 785 35.63 -4.96 -16.01
N ILE A 786 36.71 -5.72 -15.96
CA ILE A 786 36.69 -7.18 -15.82
C ILE A 786 37.25 -7.53 -14.44
N PHE A 787 36.47 -8.24 -13.64
CA PHE A 787 36.90 -8.73 -12.32
C PHE A 787 37.28 -10.22 -12.32
N GLY A 788 36.91 -10.93 -13.38
CA GLY A 788 37.16 -12.36 -13.53
C GLY A 788 36.36 -13.25 -12.59
N ASP A 789 36.99 -14.29 -12.07
CA ASP A 789 36.40 -15.15 -11.05
C ASP A 789 36.34 -14.44 -9.68
N ARG A 790 35.31 -14.77 -8.87
CA ARG A 790 35.22 -14.34 -7.47
C ARG A 790 35.93 -15.34 -6.57
N PHE A 791 36.80 -14.86 -5.68
CA PHE A 791 37.58 -15.70 -4.79
C PHE A 791 37.22 -15.48 -3.31
N ALA A 792 37.19 -16.56 -2.54
CA ALA A 792 37.33 -16.50 -1.10
C ALA A 792 38.78 -16.78 -0.72
N PHE A 793 39.20 -16.36 0.48
CA PHE A 793 40.60 -16.55 0.91
C PHE A 793 41.08 -18.01 0.83
N ASN A 794 40.18 -18.98 1.00
CA ASN A 794 40.48 -20.40 0.92
C ASN A 794 40.38 -20.99 -0.51
N THR A 795 39.97 -20.22 -1.51
CA THR A 795 39.95 -20.62 -2.93
C THR A 795 41.10 -20.02 -3.73
N ILE A 796 41.91 -19.14 -3.12
CA ILE A 796 43.07 -18.50 -3.74
C ILE A 796 44.20 -19.51 -3.90
N VAL A 797 44.75 -19.58 -5.11
CA VAL A 797 45.98 -20.29 -5.46
C VAL A 797 46.85 -19.27 -6.19
N PRO A 798 48.06 -18.92 -5.70
CA PRO A 798 48.86 -17.85 -6.29
C PRO A 798 49.09 -18.02 -7.79
N GLU A 799 49.43 -19.22 -8.24
CA GLU A 799 49.67 -19.54 -9.64
C GLU A 799 48.42 -19.35 -10.51
N VAL A 800 47.22 -19.51 -9.95
CA VAL A 800 45.95 -19.25 -10.66
C VAL A 800 45.68 -17.75 -10.73
N LEU A 801 45.91 -17.01 -9.63
CA LEU A 801 45.74 -15.56 -9.64
C LEU A 801 46.70 -14.89 -10.63
N GLU A 802 47.96 -15.33 -10.68
CA GLU A 802 48.96 -14.81 -11.63
C GLU A 802 48.49 -14.95 -13.10
N GLU A 803 47.82 -16.05 -13.45
CA GLU A 803 47.30 -16.28 -14.80
C GLU A 803 45.98 -15.51 -15.06
N LEU A 804 45.30 -15.04 -14.01
CA LEU A 804 44.13 -14.18 -14.13
C LEU A 804 44.52 -12.72 -14.43
N VAL A 805 45.60 -12.22 -13.82
CA VAL A 805 46.01 -10.80 -13.83
C VAL A 805 46.00 -10.14 -15.23
N PRO A 806 46.47 -10.79 -16.32
CA PRO A 806 46.47 -10.18 -17.64
C PRO A 806 45.09 -9.84 -18.21
N TRP A 807 44.03 -10.43 -17.65
CA TRP A 807 42.66 -10.37 -18.18
C TRP A 807 41.71 -9.54 -17.34
N VAL A 808 42.16 -8.98 -16.21
CA VAL A 808 41.31 -8.29 -15.23
C VAL A 808 41.82 -6.91 -14.86
N ASP A 809 40.91 -6.01 -14.55
CA ASP A 809 41.19 -4.66 -14.08
C ASP A 809 41.23 -4.59 -12.55
N ALA A 810 40.49 -5.47 -11.87
CA ALA A 810 40.37 -5.54 -10.43
C ALA A 810 40.10 -6.98 -9.95
N ILE A 811 40.32 -7.28 -8.68
CA ILE A 811 40.09 -8.61 -8.09
C ILE A 811 38.85 -8.60 -7.21
N ALA A 812 37.92 -9.52 -7.46
CA ALA A 812 36.72 -9.67 -6.63
C ALA A 812 36.92 -10.69 -5.50
N ILE A 813 36.82 -10.22 -4.26
CA ILE A 813 37.02 -11.04 -3.06
C ILE A 813 35.74 -11.14 -2.23
N GLN A 814 35.40 -12.38 -1.86
CA GLN A 814 34.37 -12.74 -0.90
C GLN A 814 35.04 -13.19 0.41
N PRO A 815 35.19 -12.29 1.40
CA PRO A 815 35.79 -12.65 2.68
C PRO A 815 34.83 -13.50 3.55
N PRO A 816 35.33 -14.13 4.62
CA PRO A 816 34.48 -14.73 5.64
C PRO A 816 33.52 -13.71 6.26
N PHE A 817 32.28 -14.13 6.56
CA PHE A 817 31.25 -13.25 7.15
C PHE A 817 31.46 -13.08 8.66
N GLN A 818 32.50 -12.35 9.02
CA GLN A 818 32.88 -12.07 10.40
C GLN A 818 33.35 -10.61 10.55
N PRO A 819 33.25 -10.02 11.76
CA PRO A 819 33.84 -8.73 12.04
C PRO A 819 35.37 -8.71 11.91
N GLY A 820 35.94 -7.51 11.81
CA GLY A 820 37.38 -7.27 11.78
C GLY A 820 37.91 -7.28 10.35
N PHE A 821 38.35 -6.11 9.88
CA PHE A 821 38.86 -5.95 8.52
C PHE A 821 40.21 -6.67 8.34
N PRO A 822 40.30 -7.72 7.50
CA PRO A 822 41.51 -8.54 7.35
C PRO A 822 42.55 -7.86 6.44
N LYS A 823 43.04 -6.68 6.85
CA LYS A 823 43.95 -5.83 6.04
C LYS A 823 45.16 -6.59 5.48
N ALA A 824 45.82 -7.41 6.31
CA ALA A 824 46.99 -8.18 5.88
C ALA A 824 46.70 -9.14 4.72
N LYS A 825 45.51 -9.75 4.70
CA LYS A 825 45.15 -10.68 3.62
C LYS A 825 44.83 -9.96 2.31
N TYR A 826 44.18 -8.81 2.39
CA TYR A 826 43.98 -7.95 1.22
C TYR A 826 45.30 -7.40 0.69
N GLN A 827 46.22 -7.04 1.59
CA GLN A 827 47.55 -6.58 1.22
C GLN A 827 48.34 -7.67 0.48
N GLU A 828 48.34 -8.92 0.98
CA GLU A 828 48.97 -10.06 0.29
C GLU A 828 48.41 -10.25 -1.13
N ILE A 829 47.09 -10.14 -1.31
CA ILE A 829 46.44 -10.28 -2.62
C ILE A 829 46.82 -9.12 -3.54
N HIS A 830 46.83 -7.90 -3.02
CA HIS A 830 47.20 -6.71 -3.79
C HIS A 830 48.67 -6.74 -4.18
N GLU A 831 49.58 -7.14 -3.29
CA GLU A 831 51.02 -7.29 -3.58
C GLU A 831 51.27 -8.38 -4.63
N LEU A 832 50.51 -9.48 -4.60
CA LEU A 832 50.62 -10.55 -5.60
C LEU A 832 50.13 -10.11 -6.98
N THR A 833 49.04 -9.33 -7.04
CA THR A 833 48.34 -9.05 -8.31
C THR A 833 48.63 -7.67 -8.88
N GLY A 834 49.02 -6.71 -8.05
CA GLY A 834 49.10 -5.30 -8.39
C GLY A 834 47.74 -4.63 -8.68
N LYS A 835 46.63 -5.34 -8.48
CA LYS A 835 45.29 -4.89 -8.90
C LYS A 835 44.46 -4.36 -7.72
N PRO A 836 43.56 -3.39 -7.94
CA PRO A 836 42.58 -3.00 -6.93
C PRO A 836 41.63 -4.15 -6.61
N ILE A 837 40.96 -4.06 -5.46
CA ILE A 837 40.14 -5.13 -4.90
C ILE A 837 38.71 -4.64 -4.63
N LEU A 838 37.74 -5.42 -5.07
CA LEU A 838 36.32 -5.21 -4.79
C LEU A 838 35.81 -6.28 -3.81
N ILE A 839 35.23 -5.86 -2.70
CA ILE A 839 34.64 -6.78 -1.69
C ILE A 839 33.23 -7.15 -2.16
N CYS A 840 33.14 -8.18 -2.98
CA CYS A 840 31.98 -8.47 -3.81
C CYS A 840 30.79 -9.15 -3.08
N ASP A 841 31.02 -9.71 -1.90
CA ASP A 841 30.02 -10.45 -1.14
C ASP A 841 30.43 -10.57 0.33
N PHE A 842 29.79 -9.81 1.22
CA PHE A 842 30.14 -9.78 2.65
C PHE A 842 28.91 -9.50 3.53
N ALA A 843 28.90 -9.97 4.77
CA ALA A 843 27.88 -9.57 5.76
C ALA A 843 28.39 -9.82 7.17
N ILE A 844 27.82 -9.10 8.15
CA ILE A 844 27.98 -9.42 9.58
C ILE A 844 26.68 -9.99 10.10
N ARG A 845 26.75 -11.21 10.65
CA ARG A 845 25.59 -11.96 11.13
C ARG A 845 25.31 -11.63 12.59
N PHE A 846 24.04 -11.63 12.98
CA PHE A 846 23.60 -11.29 14.34
C PHE A 846 22.39 -12.13 14.77
N LYS A 847 22.15 -12.19 16.09
CA LYS A 847 20.92 -12.77 16.63
C LYS A 847 19.72 -11.90 16.27
N ASP A 848 18.67 -12.51 15.74
CA ASP A 848 17.46 -11.83 15.25
C ASP A 848 16.21 -12.61 15.67
N GLY A 849 15.79 -12.40 16.92
CA GLY A 849 14.72 -13.17 17.55
C GLY A 849 15.01 -14.68 17.52
N ASP A 850 13.99 -15.47 17.15
CA ASP A 850 14.07 -16.94 17.10
C ASP A 850 14.65 -17.48 15.78
N LYS A 851 15.14 -16.62 14.88
CA LYS A 851 15.65 -17.04 13.57
C LYS A 851 16.96 -17.81 13.72
N SER A 852 17.02 -19.00 13.10
CA SER A 852 18.21 -19.85 13.12
C SER A 852 19.15 -19.55 11.95
N ILE A 853 20.27 -18.88 12.23
CA ILE A 853 21.32 -18.56 11.25
C ILE A 853 22.54 -19.45 11.55
N ARG A 854 22.43 -20.73 11.16
CA ARG A 854 23.42 -21.77 11.47
C ARG A 854 24.74 -21.55 10.72
N GLY A 855 25.86 -21.86 11.39
CA GLY A 855 27.19 -21.91 10.78
C GLY A 855 27.94 -20.57 10.72
N TRP A 856 27.47 -19.55 11.45
CA TRP A 856 28.08 -18.21 11.46
C TRP A 856 28.36 -17.73 12.88
N GLN A 857 29.39 -16.89 13.03
CA GLN A 857 29.67 -16.20 14.30
C GLN A 857 28.74 -14.98 14.43
N LEU A 858 27.79 -15.06 15.37
CA LEU A 858 26.76 -14.04 15.52
C LEU A 858 27.21 -12.91 16.45
N GLN A 859 26.94 -11.67 16.04
CA GLN A 859 26.89 -10.52 16.94
C GLN A 859 25.65 -10.60 17.85
N GLU A 860 25.68 -9.85 18.94
CA GLU A 860 24.64 -9.86 19.96
C GLU A 860 23.27 -9.49 19.39
N ASP A 861 23.20 -8.47 18.53
CA ASP A 861 22.01 -7.99 17.86
C ASP A 861 22.35 -7.22 16.56
N ALA A 862 21.32 -6.67 15.90
CA ALA A 862 21.49 -5.91 14.67
C ALA A 862 22.31 -4.63 14.87
N ALA A 863 22.17 -3.96 16.02
CA ALA A 863 22.90 -2.73 16.32
C ALA A 863 24.41 -2.99 16.46
N ALA A 864 24.80 -4.04 17.19
CA ALA A 864 26.17 -4.50 17.30
C ALA A 864 26.75 -4.87 15.93
N ALA A 865 25.97 -5.58 15.09
CA ALA A 865 26.37 -5.87 13.71
C ALA A 865 26.57 -4.60 12.88
N GLY A 866 25.71 -3.60 13.03
CA GLY A 866 25.85 -2.30 12.37
C GLY A 866 27.16 -1.59 12.73
N VAL A 867 27.51 -1.55 14.02
CA VAL A 867 28.77 -0.96 14.49
C VAL A 867 29.99 -1.70 13.91
N HIS A 868 29.97 -3.04 13.94
CA HIS A 868 31.07 -3.83 13.40
C HIS A 868 31.19 -3.70 11.87
N TYR A 869 30.06 -3.57 11.16
CA TYR A 869 30.03 -3.41 9.73
C TYR A 869 30.57 -2.04 9.33
N ALA A 870 30.11 -0.98 9.99
CA ALA A 870 30.61 0.38 9.78
C ALA A 870 32.14 0.47 9.99
N LYS A 871 32.66 -0.12 11.07
CA LYS A 871 34.12 -0.19 11.31
C LYS A 871 34.86 -0.94 10.21
N TYR A 872 34.29 -2.03 9.71
CA TYR A 872 34.89 -2.80 8.63
C TYR A 872 34.96 -1.97 7.34
N ILE A 873 33.86 -1.33 6.94
CA ILE A 873 33.81 -0.54 5.70
C ILE A 873 34.66 0.72 5.81
N HIS A 874 34.73 1.37 6.97
CA HIS A 874 35.64 2.49 7.19
C HIS A 874 37.12 2.07 7.00
N ALA A 875 37.52 0.92 7.53
CA ALA A 875 38.88 0.40 7.32
C ALA A 875 39.14 0.02 5.85
N ALA A 876 38.12 -0.50 5.15
CA ALA A 876 38.18 -0.76 3.72
C ALA A 876 38.35 0.55 2.92
N LEU A 877 37.57 1.59 3.22
CA LEU A 877 37.64 2.91 2.61
C LEU A 877 38.99 3.60 2.86
N GLN A 878 39.64 3.33 3.99
CA GLN A 878 41.00 3.81 4.29
C GLN A 878 42.12 2.99 3.63
N THR A 879 41.79 1.91 2.92
CA THR A 879 42.77 1.05 2.24
C THR A 879 42.81 1.41 0.75
N PRO A 880 43.90 2.02 0.24
CA PRO A 880 43.91 2.74 -1.05
C PRO A 880 43.48 1.94 -2.29
N TYR A 881 43.68 0.63 -2.28
CA TYR A 881 43.35 -0.25 -3.41
C TYR A 881 41.97 -0.92 -3.27
N ILE A 882 41.21 -0.67 -2.20
CA ILE A 882 39.85 -1.21 -2.04
C ILE A 882 38.84 -0.22 -2.64
N ILE A 883 38.12 -0.65 -3.67
CA ILE A 883 37.28 0.24 -4.51
C ILE A 883 35.77 0.13 -4.22
N GLY A 884 35.35 -0.82 -3.37
CA GLY A 884 33.96 -0.97 -2.99
C GLY A 884 33.68 -2.22 -2.14
N ALA A 885 32.46 -2.31 -1.63
CA ALA A 885 31.97 -3.42 -0.81
C ALA A 885 30.45 -3.64 -0.94
N PHE A 886 30.03 -4.90 -0.97
CA PHE A 886 28.62 -5.27 -1.12
C PHE A 886 28.11 -6.18 -0.01
N TRP A 887 27.00 -5.78 0.63
CA TRP A 887 26.33 -6.59 1.63
C TRP A 887 25.55 -7.76 1.00
N CYS A 888 25.67 -8.95 1.58
CA CYS A 888 24.99 -10.17 1.17
C CYS A 888 23.96 -10.63 2.23
N ASN A 889 22.66 -10.40 2.04
CA ASN A 889 21.91 -10.00 0.84
C ASN A 889 20.72 -9.09 1.27
N PRO A 890 19.77 -8.64 0.41
CA PRO A 890 18.80 -7.61 0.82
C PRO A 890 17.84 -8.06 1.91
N VAL A 891 17.12 -9.17 1.72
CA VAL A 891 16.14 -9.69 2.70
C VAL A 891 16.43 -11.13 3.09
N ASP A 892 15.91 -11.53 4.23
CA ASP A 892 15.96 -12.91 4.70
C ASP A 892 15.50 -13.90 3.60
N SER A 893 16.28 -14.96 3.36
CA SER A 893 15.91 -16.00 2.38
C SER A 893 16.07 -17.41 2.93
N THR A 894 15.05 -18.21 2.69
CA THR A 894 15.03 -19.66 2.97
C THR A 894 15.39 -20.42 1.69
N GLY A 895 16.12 -21.53 1.81
CA GLY A 895 16.41 -22.41 0.67
C GLY A 895 17.65 -22.10 -0.18
N ALA A 896 18.47 -21.09 0.16
CA ALA A 896 19.66 -20.74 -0.64
C ALA A 896 20.79 -21.79 -0.58
N PHE A 897 20.87 -22.60 0.48
CA PHE A 897 21.82 -23.72 0.57
C PHE A 897 21.16 -24.91 1.29
N ASN A 898 20.68 -25.88 0.51
CA ASN A 898 19.96 -27.04 0.98
C ASN A 898 20.87 -28.09 1.67
N ARG A 899 21.66 -27.69 2.69
CA ARG A 899 22.44 -28.63 3.54
C ARG A 899 22.58 -28.28 5.03
N SER A 900 22.26 -27.08 5.51
CA SER A 900 22.39 -26.75 6.94
C SER A 900 21.10 -26.33 7.65
N GLY A 901 19.98 -26.12 6.94
CA GLY A 901 18.67 -25.84 7.54
C GLY A 901 18.58 -24.50 8.28
N GLY A 902 19.46 -23.54 7.96
CA GLY A 902 19.47 -22.19 8.52
C GLY A 902 19.05 -21.13 7.49
N LEU A 903 18.64 -19.96 8.00
CA LEU A 903 18.27 -18.77 7.22
C LEU A 903 19.50 -18.02 6.71
N LYS A 904 19.47 -17.55 5.46
CA LYS A 904 20.42 -16.54 4.97
C LYS A 904 19.87 -15.16 5.32
N GLN A 905 20.45 -14.53 6.33
CA GLN A 905 19.98 -13.26 6.91
C GLN A 905 20.15 -12.08 5.92
N GLY A 906 19.12 -11.30 5.73
CA GLY A 906 19.13 -10.08 4.95
C GLY A 906 19.61 -8.86 5.74
N PHE A 907 20.03 -7.84 5.01
CA PHE A 907 20.24 -6.49 5.56
C PHE A 907 18.94 -5.94 6.14
N PHE A 908 17.86 -6.06 5.39
CA PHE A 908 16.50 -5.70 5.80
C PHE A 908 15.78 -6.92 6.39
N GLY A 909 14.79 -6.65 7.22
CA GLY A 909 13.81 -7.64 7.67
C GLY A 909 12.75 -7.94 6.59
N ASP A 910 11.70 -8.65 7.01
CA ASP A 910 10.60 -9.04 6.12
C ASP A 910 9.90 -7.80 5.56
N GLY A 911 9.65 -7.79 4.25
CA GLY A 911 9.01 -6.64 3.59
C GLY A 911 9.87 -5.36 3.56
N LEU A 912 11.21 -5.51 3.56
CA LEU A 912 12.18 -4.40 3.55
C LEU A 912 12.17 -3.54 4.83
N THR A 913 11.64 -4.06 5.95
CA THR A 913 11.67 -3.31 7.21
C THR A 913 13.11 -3.03 7.64
N PRO A 914 13.45 -1.79 8.02
CA PRO A 914 14.75 -1.47 8.61
C PRO A 914 15.04 -2.34 9.83
N ARG A 915 16.31 -2.62 10.07
CA ARG A 915 16.77 -3.32 11.27
C ARG A 915 17.36 -2.27 12.22
N PRO A 916 16.71 -1.96 13.34
CA PRO A 916 17.14 -0.88 14.22
C PRO A 916 18.60 -1.05 14.67
N GLY A 917 19.34 0.05 14.67
CA GLY A 917 20.78 0.13 14.91
C GLY A 917 21.63 -0.20 13.68
N LEU A 918 21.28 -1.26 12.92
CA LEU A 918 22.01 -1.61 11.69
C LEU A 918 21.78 -0.56 10.59
N SER A 919 20.51 -0.21 10.33
CA SER A 919 20.15 0.72 9.26
C SER A 919 20.69 2.13 9.53
N GLU A 920 20.65 2.60 10.77
CA GLU A 920 21.17 3.91 11.18
C GLU A 920 22.69 3.96 11.05
N ALA A 921 23.41 2.91 11.48
CA ALA A 921 24.86 2.84 11.37
C ALA A 921 25.32 2.85 9.91
N VAL A 922 24.59 2.18 9.02
CA VAL A 922 24.88 2.16 7.58
C VAL A 922 24.52 3.49 6.91
N ALA A 923 23.42 4.12 7.29
CA ALA A 923 23.09 5.46 6.78
C ALA A 923 24.14 6.50 7.16
N GLU A 924 24.67 6.44 8.39
CA GLU A 924 25.78 7.31 8.82
C GLU A 924 27.08 6.99 8.08
N LEU A 925 27.41 5.71 7.91
CA LEU A 925 28.55 5.28 7.10
C LEU A 925 28.47 5.81 5.67
N ASN A 926 27.28 5.77 5.04
CA ASN A 926 27.10 6.26 3.67
C ASN A 926 27.24 7.78 3.55
N ARG A 927 26.77 8.53 4.55
CA ARG A 927 27.06 9.96 4.65
C ARG A 927 28.57 10.21 4.75
N HIS A 928 29.27 9.43 5.57
CA HIS A 928 30.71 9.55 5.70
C HIS A 928 31.45 9.21 4.40
N ILE A 929 31.09 8.11 3.71
CA ILE A 929 31.65 7.77 2.40
C ILE A 929 31.49 8.93 1.42
N THR A 930 30.30 9.54 1.37
CA THR A 930 30.03 10.70 0.50
C THR A 930 30.91 11.89 0.87
N GLN A 931 31.06 12.19 2.17
CA GLN A 931 31.87 13.32 2.65
C GLN A 931 33.37 13.19 2.36
N VAL A 932 33.91 11.97 2.33
CA VAL A 932 35.35 11.73 2.09
C VAL A 932 35.67 11.34 0.65
N THR A 933 34.65 11.22 -0.20
CA THR A 933 34.84 11.02 -1.63
C THR A 933 35.23 12.37 -2.25
N PRO A 934 36.36 12.47 -2.98
CA PRO A 934 36.83 13.74 -3.52
C PRO A 934 35.92 14.27 -4.64
N ASP A 935 35.77 15.59 -4.74
CA ASP A 935 35.14 16.23 -5.89
C ASP A 935 36.15 16.38 -7.04
N ARG A 936 35.71 16.18 -8.30
CA ARG A 936 36.59 16.27 -9.48
C ARG A 936 37.30 17.63 -9.61
N ALA A 937 36.72 18.71 -9.06
CA ALA A 937 37.30 20.05 -9.08
C ALA A 937 38.59 20.19 -8.25
N ASP A 938 38.83 19.29 -7.28
CA ASP A 938 40.00 19.32 -6.40
C ASP A 938 41.09 18.33 -6.84
N ALA A 939 40.85 17.54 -7.89
CA ALA A 939 41.82 16.61 -8.44
C ALA A 939 42.79 17.34 -9.39
N PRO A 940 44.12 17.26 -9.20
CA PRO A 940 45.05 17.84 -10.16
C PRO A 940 44.90 17.16 -11.52
N GLU A 941 44.86 17.95 -12.60
CA GLU A 941 44.89 17.42 -13.97
C GLU A 941 46.09 16.48 -14.12
N VAL A 942 45.80 15.20 -14.32
CA VAL A 942 46.81 14.20 -14.67
C VAL A 942 47.13 14.37 -16.14
N LYS A 943 48.40 14.67 -16.45
CA LYS A 943 48.96 14.78 -17.80
C LYS A 943 49.10 13.46 -18.52
#